data_AF-A0AA38FCP1-F1
#
_entry.id   AF-A0AA38FCP1-F1
#
_cell.length_a   1.000
_cell.length_b   1.000
_cell.length_c   1.000
_cell.angle_alpha   90.00
_cell.angle_beta   90.00
_cell.angle_gamma   90.00
#
_symmetry.space_group_name_H-M   'P 1'
#
loop_
_entity.id
_entity.type
_entity.pdbx_description
1 polymer ?
#
loop_
_entity_poly.entity_id
_entity_poly.type
_entity_poly.pdbx_seq_one_letter_code
_entity_poly.pdbx_strand_id
1 'polypeptide(L)'
;MILPFATLRHDRGFDVIRRLEEDERFDYDFYVFPSEYIIRKIKLEFVETKIGVVLDKRALRLQMYPQFHKELHGYIIYEVEGTGGEYCIGLGTGSSLSLKTSGEDAKNTTWIIDGSTLGDASIKVGKDLVNVGGITIHVLNQEFSRLLIISPGGEVSLVDFASQQALIQSEDASKWTDNNETIQQHLQKLVRENRVPAQFVVVNNYIAEHDGQQRQVGRAYYDVSRDRMLYTDVEVDIGCEFMEVPLGSNGHLGEDHPTGRLYTKVDADQDAVTSQAAFLGAVAGNDAYFFNTQSKALWLVNAETHRITTKYYTSTQFEDSDITMTAISQHADFIYMAISPINQADKGVEEIVYLIHKDTMVLSSVIGNQDLISRINGKESISLTNLVGGRDMSGTMIIFEKLAGQTLVLPSNAQFVTVLCKNESDDNRFRCWLRTSDDALIQANVKQAPNDLILTPSSLKAEGKEVFYFYSIKEEMVYCQHGRGHDNDSQAKQIKVPGLTNLFSVHGEVFTTTNAGRISRLLVDGSSYVEAVNDHWLAQHPKWWLDLASLDGKKATSITVLGVHDTKNQVVPIWYQDGKIIIASSKLHGKQLQFFGLYGDDQWALLLDVESGLLYRQPLTSNGVIDGMINSKGKLIKDGPEAKAMLGGEQIKEPAIMDGNLRVTIESGVNLVLSAYSGMATLVAVEKSWQSNSHDLIADLEILAKNWSHTDVVALQGSSDEAMPAWYYFQSQEIVVAKDLKWSDHPRWIGKSIDGSAFYIYAKDTLYVINMERGAMTEKGKFTEANVQGNSLVLHTTIPNAEINIPTLVNVKFCVVSATNAKVVIDAENWKQYQAITIHNKMEGSGEQTVDIEYSGENMLIKKMGNDIVLADGIKSGYVNLVNVLAEEDEQGSYKVNVGLGIDKEELIIFSFREYLEKLHPLLNDATFTFVEIIKDIKEESPQ
;
A
#
# COMPACT_ATOMS: atom_id res chain seq x y z
N MET A 1 31.22 -18.35 92.87
CA MET A 1 32.23 -17.38 93.34
C MET A 1 31.69 -16.79 94.62
N ILE A 2 32.51 -16.59 95.63
CA ILE A 2 32.06 -15.92 96.86
C ILE A 2 31.82 -14.45 96.53
N LEU A 3 30.62 -13.96 96.81
CA LEU A 3 30.28 -12.53 96.70
C LEU A 3 29.43 -12.15 97.92
N PRO A 4 30.04 -11.56 98.96
CA PRO A 4 29.30 -11.18 100.17
C PRO A 4 28.14 -10.22 99.86
N PHE A 5 27.04 -10.39 100.58
CA PHE A 5 25.78 -9.65 100.46
C PHE A 5 25.05 -9.84 99.13
N ALA A 6 25.42 -10.84 98.33
CA ALA A 6 24.83 -11.07 97.00
C ALA A 6 23.31 -11.28 97.04
N THR A 7 22.81 -12.08 97.97
CA THR A 7 21.37 -12.41 98.13
C THR A 7 20.49 -11.20 98.47
N LEU A 8 21.09 -10.09 98.91
CA LEU A 8 20.41 -8.83 99.23
C LEU A 8 20.50 -7.79 98.09
N ARG A 9 21.21 -8.11 96.99
CA ARG A 9 21.35 -7.21 95.84
C ARG A 9 20.16 -7.32 94.91
N HIS A 10 19.54 -6.20 94.59
CA HIS A 10 18.43 -6.10 93.63
C HIS A 10 18.82 -5.32 92.37
N ASP A 11 20.07 -5.49 91.93
CA ASP A 11 20.45 -4.98 90.60
C ASP A 11 19.67 -5.74 89.53
N ARG A 12 19.31 -5.06 88.44
CA ARG A 12 18.50 -5.65 87.34
C ARG A 12 18.99 -7.03 86.88
N GLY A 13 20.31 -7.25 86.80
CA GLY A 13 20.88 -8.54 86.40
C GLY A 13 20.66 -9.65 87.44
N PHE A 14 20.75 -9.33 88.73
CA PHE A 14 20.49 -10.28 89.82
C PHE A 14 19.01 -10.65 89.83
N ASP A 15 18.11 -9.66 89.80
CA ASP A 15 16.67 -9.92 89.81
C ASP A 15 16.20 -10.66 88.56
N VAL A 16 16.79 -10.42 87.38
CA VAL A 16 16.44 -11.17 86.16
C VAL A 16 16.83 -12.63 86.27
N ILE A 17 18.02 -12.95 86.80
CA ILE A 17 18.46 -14.33 86.94
C ILE A 17 17.71 -15.04 88.08
N ARG A 18 17.42 -14.34 89.20
CA ARG A 18 16.63 -14.92 90.30
C ARG A 18 15.20 -15.31 89.92
N ARG A 19 14.62 -14.74 88.85
CA ARG A 19 13.35 -15.23 88.29
C ARG A 19 13.43 -16.69 87.82
N LEU A 20 14.63 -17.18 87.50
CA LEU A 20 14.84 -18.58 87.14
C LEU A 20 14.86 -19.51 88.36
N GLU A 21 14.99 -18.97 89.58
CA GLU A 21 14.99 -19.74 90.84
C GLU A 21 13.57 -20.10 91.31
N GLU A 22 12.52 -19.50 90.72
CA GLU A 22 11.11 -19.73 91.09
C GLU A 22 10.69 -21.22 91.01
N ASP A 23 11.35 -22.00 90.16
CA ASP A 23 11.08 -23.42 89.95
C ASP A 23 11.98 -24.34 90.80
N GLU A 24 12.78 -23.78 91.73
CA GLU A 24 13.64 -24.48 92.70
C GLU A 24 14.69 -25.46 92.12
N ARG A 25 14.82 -25.54 90.80
CA ARG A 25 15.80 -26.40 90.10
C ARG A 25 17.15 -25.72 89.88
N PHE A 26 17.26 -24.46 90.26
CA PHE A 26 18.41 -23.60 89.98
C PHE A 26 18.51 -22.53 91.06
N ASP A 27 19.69 -22.40 91.67
CA ASP A 27 20.02 -21.30 92.58
C ASP A 27 21.16 -20.50 91.96
N TYR A 28 20.89 -19.25 91.58
CA TYR A 28 21.90 -18.33 91.09
C TYR A 28 22.71 -17.74 92.24
N ASP A 29 22.04 -17.37 93.33
CA ASP A 29 22.71 -17.01 94.58
C ASP A 29 22.16 -17.72 95.81
N PHE A 30 23.09 -18.19 96.66
CA PHE A 30 22.73 -18.94 97.85
C PHE A 30 23.80 -18.79 98.93
N TYR A 31 23.39 -18.93 100.19
CA TYR A 31 24.30 -18.90 101.32
C TYR A 31 24.73 -20.31 101.74
N VAL A 32 26.03 -20.55 101.78
CA VAL A 32 26.63 -21.75 102.40
C VAL A 32 27.85 -21.29 103.20
N PHE A 33 27.95 -21.68 104.47
CA PHE A 33 28.95 -21.14 105.39
C PHE A 33 30.38 -21.13 104.79
N PRO A 34 31.14 -20.02 104.88
CA PRO A 34 30.82 -18.79 105.63
C PRO A 34 30.20 -17.63 104.82
N SER A 35 29.80 -17.79 103.55
CA SER A 35 29.44 -16.63 102.70
C SER A 35 28.39 -16.94 101.62
N GLU A 36 27.84 -15.91 100.95
CA GLU A 36 27.04 -16.10 99.74
C GLU A 36 27.90 -16.50 98.54
N TYR A 37 27.38 -17.42 97.74
CA TYR A 37 27.95 -17.86 96.48
C TYR A 37 27.04 -17.44 95.34
N ILE A 38 27.66 -16.94 94.27
CA ILE A 38 26.98 -16.65 92.99
C ILE A 38 27.58 -17.48 91.85
N ILE A 39 26.89 -17.55 90.71
CA ILE A 39 27.46 -18.09 89.47
C ILE A 39 28.72 -17.29 89.08
N ARG A 40 29.84 -18.01 88.89
CA ARG A 40 31.14 -17.41 88.53
C ARG A 40 31.35 -17.33 87.02
N LYS A 41 30.89 -18.33 86.30
CA LYS A 41 31.21 -18.55 84.89
C LYS A 41 29.99 -19.12 84.20
N ILE A 42 29.64 -18.51 83.08
CA ILE A 42 28.67 -19.02 82.13
C ILE A 42 29.48 -19.49 80.92
N LYS A 43 29.27 -20.74 80.49
CA LYS A 43 29.84 -21.28 79.25
C LYS A 43 28.70 -21.39 78.27
N LEU A 44 28.82 -20.74 77.12
CA LEU A 44 27.85 -20.85 76.04
C LEU A 44 28.15 -22.10 75.22
N GLU A 45 27.11 -22.88 74.91
CA GLU A 45 27.16 -23.98 73.96
C GLU A 45 26.21 -23.62 72.82
N PHE A 46 26.79 -23.32 71.66
CA PHE A 46 26.02 -22.93 70.49
C PHE A 46 25.46 -24.18 69.80
N VAL A 47 24.20 -24.09 69.38
CA VAL A 47 23.49 -25.13 68.65
C VAL A 47 23.03 -24.56 67.31
N GLU A 48 22.92 -25.43 66.31
CA GLU A 48 22.35 -25.04 65.02
C GLU A 48 20.96 -24.43 65.25
N THR A 49 20.77 -23.21 64.77
CA THR A 49 19.57 -22.41 64.98
C THR A 49 19.09 -21.90 63.63
N LYS A 50 17.87 -22.32 63.27
CA LYS A 50 17.19 -21.91 62.05
C LYS A 50 16.30 -20.69 62.32
N ILE A 51 16.44 -19.66 61.50
CA ILE A 51 15.66 -18.42 61.57
C ILE A 51 14.76 -18.37 60.33
N GLY A 52 13.49 -18.70 60.52
CA GLY A 52 12.48 -18.62 59.47
C GLY A 52 11.99 -17.18 59.25
N VAL A 53 11.95 -16.75 57.99
CA VAL A 53 11.46 -15.43 57.57
C VAL A 53 10.46 -15.63 56.43
N VAL A 54 9.20 -15.22 56.64
CA VAL A 54 8.14 -15.33 55.62
C VAL A 54 7.81 -13.93 55.10
N LEU A 55 7.91 -13.74 53.79
CA LEU A 55 7.77 -12.45 53.12
C LEU A 55 6.41 -12.33 52.42
N ASP A 56 5.86 -11.11 52.42
CA ASP A 56 4.67 -10.76 51.64
C ASP A 56 5.04 -10.39 50.19
N LYS A 57 4.08 -9.94 49.39
CA LYS A 57 4.29 -9.62 47.96
C LYS A 57 5.05 -8.30 47.72
N ARG A 58 5.39 -7.54 48.76
CA ARG A 58 6.04 -6.24 48.60
C ARG A 58 7.51 -6.43 48.24
N ALA A 59 8.05 -5.48 47.48
CA ALA A 59 9.49 -5.40 47.29
C ALA A 59 10.16 -5.08 48.64
N LEU A 60 11.11 -5.92 49.07
CA LEU A 60 11.75 -5.82 50.38
C LEU A 60 13.26 -5.99 50.26
N ARG A 61 14.00 -5.24 51.09
CA ARG A 61 15.43 -5.43 51.30
C ARG A 61 15.69 -5.96 52.70
N LEU A 62 16.31 -7.12 52.78
CA LEU A 62 16.76 -7.78 54.00
C LEU A 62 18.28 -7.69 54.06
N GLN A 63 18.81 -7.52 55.28
CA GLN A 63 20.25 -7.55 55.52
C GLN A 63 20.51 -8.65 56.55
N MET A 64 21.23 -9.69 56.15
CA MET A 64 21.77 -10.66 57.10
C MET A 64 22.78 -9.96 58.02
N TYR A 65 22.97 -10.51 59.23
CA TYR A 65 23.92 -9.92 60.16
C TYR A 65 25.32 -9.85 59.50
N PRO A 66 25.94 -8.67 59.37
CA PRO A 66 27.08 -8.47 58.45
C PRO A 66 28.26 -9.40 58.70
N GLN A 67 28.57 -9.62 59.99
CA GLN A 67 29.65 -10.50 60.40
C GLN A 67 29.39 -11.05 61.79
N PHE A 68 29.21 -12.36 61.90
CA PHE A 68 29.19 -13.01 63.21
C PHE A 68 30.60 -13.10 63.81
N HIS A 69 30.69 -13.09 65.14
CA HIS A 69 31.90 -13.55 65.82
C HIS A 69 32.23 -14.98 65.35
N LYS A 70 33.53 -15.28 65.16
CA LYS A 70 33.99 -16.56 64.60
C LYS A 70 33.43 -17.79 65.35
N GLU A 71 33.15 -17.67 66.64
CA GLU A 71 32.59 -18.73 67.47
C GLU A 71 31.15 -19.13 67.08
N LEU A 72 30.42 -18.23 66.42
CA LEU A 72 29.04 -18.45 65.94
C LEU A 72 28.98 -18.91 64.48
N HIS A 73 30.12 -19.01 63.79
CA HIS A 73 30.14 -19.37 62.37
C HIS A 73 29.59 -20.79 62.17
N GLY A 74 28.63 -20.93 61.26
CA GLY A 74 27.99 -22.20 60.93
C GLY A 74 26.84 -22.61 61.85
N TYR A 75 26.53 -21.85 62.90
CA TYR A 75 25.40 -22.16 63.79
C TYR A 75 24.09 -21.48 63.39
N ILE A 76 24.13 -20.39 62.61
CA ILE A 76 22.93 -19.64 62.20
C ILE A 76 22.59 -19.94 60.74
N ILE A 77 21.36 -20.40 60.51
CA ILE A 77 20.81 -20.68 59.18
C ILE A 77 19.55 -19.85 58.98
N TYR A 78 19.53 -18.98 57.98
CA TYR A 78 18.33 -18.24 57.60
C TYR A 78 17.51 -19.04 56.59
N GLU A 79 16.21 -19.20 56.82
CA GLU A 79 15.28 -19.83 55.89
C GLU A 79 14.25 -18.79 55.44
N VAL A 80 14.39 -18.28 54.22
CA VAL A 80 13.59 -17.17 53.70
C VAL A 80 12.57 -17.71 52.68
N GLU A 81 11.29 -17.45 52.94
CA GLU A 81 10.17 -17.87 52.11
C GLU A 81 9.50 -16.67 51.43
N GLY A 82 9.49 -16.66 50.09
CA GLY A 82 8.90 -15.61 49.26
C GLY A 82 7.58 -16.01 48.62
N THR A 83 6.69 -15.03 48.37
CA THR A 83 5.29 -15.24 47.92
C THR A 83 4.88 -14.43 46.68
N GLY A 84 5.85 -14.03 45.83
CA GLY A 84 5.59 -13.33 44.56
C GLY A 84 6.15 -11.91 44.45
N GLY A 85 7.02 -11.47 45.37
CA GLY A 85 7.66 -10.14 45.35
C GLY A 85 9.11 -10.15 44.85
N GLU A 86 9.73 -8.97 44.83
CA GLU A 86 11.17 -8.80 44.60
C GLU A 86 11.90 -8.67 45.94
N TYR A 87 12.83 -9.58 46.23
CA TYR A 87 13.48 -9.66 47.53
C TYR A 87 14.99 -9.54 47.39
N CYS A 88 15.56 -8.44 47.92
CA CYS A 88 17.00 -8.22 47.96
C CYS A 88 17.56 -8.63 49.33
N ILE A 89 18.49 -9.58 49.36
CA ILE A 89 19.08 -10.12 50.58
C ILE A 89 20.58 -9.84 50.59
N GLY A 90 21.01 -8.93 51.47
CA GLY A 90 22.41 -8.68 51.77
C GLY A 90 23.04 -9.85 52.53
N LEU A 91 24.10 -10.43 51.99
CA LEU A 91 24.80 -11.56 52.58
C LEU A 91 25.64 -11.14 53.80
N GLY A 92 25.79 -12.06 54.75
CA GLY A 92 26.55 -11.87 55.99
C GLY A 92 27.50 -13.05 56.26
N THR A 93 28.75 -12.75 56.59
CA THR A 93 29.78 -13.79 56.77
C THR A 93 29.55 -14.60 58.04
N GLY A 94 29.63 -15.94 57.92
CA GLY A 94 29.50 -16.88 59.04
C GLY A 94 28.12 -17.53 59.21
N SER A 95 27.16 -17.26 58.31
CA SER A 95 25.83 -17.87 58.32
C SER A 95 25.46 -18.46 56.96
N SER A 96 24.48 -19.36 56.94
CA SER A 96 23.97 -19.99 55.72
C SER A 96 22.57 -19.46 55.37
N LEU A 97 22.21 -19.49 54.09
CA LEU A 97 20.91 -19.03 53.60
C LEU A 97 20.19 -20.16 52.87
N SER A 98 18.90 -20.31 53.09
CA SER A 98 18.01 -21.17 52.32
C SER A 98 16.86 -20.34 51.76
N LEU A 99 16.59 -20.48 50.47
CA LEU A 99 15.52 -19.79 49.76
C LEU A 99 14.41 -20.77 49.42
N LYS A 100 13.17 -20.37 49.67
CA LYS A 100 11.97 -21.10 49.30
C LYS A 100 10.97 -20.14 48.68
N THR A 101 10.27 -20.57 47.66
CA THR A 101 9.18 -19.80 47.06
C THR A 101 7.87 -20.57 47.19
N SER A 102 6.77 -19.93 47.53
CA SER A 102 5.47 -20.60 47.67
C SER A 102 4.30 -19.69 47.24
N GLY A 103 3.13 -20.30 46.98
CA GLY A 103 1.91 -19.60 46.58
C GLY A 103 1.67 -19.54 45.06
N GLU A 104 0.49 -19.08 44.66
CA GLU A 104 0.06 -19.02 43.25
C GLU A 104 0.93 -18.08 42.40
N ASP A 105 1.44 -16.99 43.02
CA ASP A 105 2.31 -16.01 42.38
C ASP A 105 3.80 -16.35 42.48
N ALA A 106 4.16 -17.60 42.80
CA ALA A 106 5.56 -18.02 42.97
C ALA A 106 6.42 -17.61 41.76
N LYS A 107 5.89 -17.76 40.53
CA LYS A 107 6.54 -17.41 39.27
C LYS A 107 6.82 -15.92 39.07
N ASN A 108 6.26 -15.04 39.90
CA ASN A 108 6.54 -13.61 39.89
C ASN A 108 7.72 -13.24 40.83
N THR A 109 8.17 -14.18 41.68
CA THR A 109 9.24 -13.92 42.65
C THR A 109 10.58 -13.68 41.96
N THR A 110 11.28 -12.61 42.34
CA THR A 110 12.67 -12.34 41.95
C THR A 110 13.54 -12.30 43.20
N TRP A 111 14.54 -13.18 43.26
CA TRP A 111 15.55 -13.17 44.32
C TRP A 111 16.75 -12.34 43.87
N ILE A 112 17.20 -11.39 44.69
CA ILE A 112 18.42 -10.62 44.48
C ILE A 112 19.34 -10.86 45.67
N ILE A 113 20.48 -11.50 45.42
CA ILE A 113 21.48 -11.79 46.44
C ILE A 113 22.56 -10.72 46.37
N ASP A 114 22.58 -9.86 47.38
CA ASP A 114 23.52 -8.75 47.47
C ASP A 114 24.79 -9.21 48.22
N GLY A 115 25.81 -9.57 47.44
CA GLY A 115 27.14 -9.93 47.91
C GLY A 115 28.13 -8.76 47.89
N SER A 116 27.65 -7.52 47.73
CA SER A 116 28.51 -6.33 47.55
C SER A 116 29.50 -6.08 48.69
N THR A 117 29.21 -6.57 49.88
CA THR A 117 30.05 -6.42 51.09
C THR A 117 31.06 -7.55 51.30
N LEU A 118 31.06 -8.57 50.44
CA LEU A 118 31.96 -9.72 50.55
C LEU A 118 33.36 -9.39 50.03
N GLY A 119 34.37 -10.04 50.61
CA GLY A 119 35.76 -9.88 50.18
C GLY A 119 36.15 -10.72 48.95
N ASP A 120 35.31 -11.68 48.57
CA ASP A 120 35.51 -12.57 47.41
C ASP A 120 34.28 -12.49 46.49
N ALA A 121 34.53 -12.30 45.20
CA ALA A 121 33.52 -12.21 44.16
C ALA A 121 33.22 -13.56 43.48
N SER A 122 33.81 -14.67 43.95
CA SER A 122 33.62 -15.97 43.34
C SER A 122 32.16 -16.43 43.45
N ILE A 123 31.58 -16.81 42.30
CA ILE A 123 30.24 -17.40 42.22
C ILE A 123 30.38 -18.82 41.67
N LYS A 124 29.80 -19.79 42.37
CA LYS A 124 29.69 -21.19 41.89
C LYS A 124 28.24 -21.63 41.94
N VAL A 125 27.71 -22.07 40.80
CA VAL A 125 26.33 -22.53 40.67
C VAL A 125 26.32 -24.05 40.63
N GLY A 126 25.55 -24.67 41.51
CA GLY A 126 25.23 -26.11 41.50
C GLY A 126 23.81 -26.36 41.01
N LYS A 127 23.28 -27.57 41.22
CA LYS A 127 21.89 -27.90 40.81
C LYS A 127 20.83 -27.20 41.67
N ASP A 128 21.09 -27.10 42.96
CA ASP A 128 20.17 -26.70 44.03
C ASP A 128 20.89 -25.83 45.09
N LEU A 129 22.10 -25.41 44.79
CA LEU A 129 22.92 -24.56 45.64
C LEU A 129 23.67 -23.52 44.82
N VAL A 130 23.91 -22.37 45.43
CA VAL A 130 24.73 -21.28 44.88
C VAL A 130 25.72 -20.86 45.96
N ASN A 131 27.00 -20.80 45.62
CA ASN A 131 28.03 -20.26 46.51
C ASN A 131 28.43 -18.87 46.03
N VAL A 132 28.42 -17.88 46.93
CA VAL A 132 28.81 -16.49 46.66
C VAL A 132 29.82 -16.06 47.70
N GLY A 133 31.07 -15.80 47.30
CA GLY A 133 32.13 -15.35 48.20
C GLY A 133 32.35 -16.25 49.42
N GLY A 134 32.17 -17.57 49.23
CA GLY A 134 32.29 -18.59 50.29
C GLY A 134 31.01 -18.86 51.08
N ILE A 135 29.95 -18.07 50.93
CA ILE A 135 28.64 -18.30 51.58
C ILE A 135 27.80 -19.24 50.72
N THR A 136 27.24 -20.28 51.34
CA THR A 136 26.39 -21.26 50.64
C THR A 136 24.92 -20.89 50.79
N ILE A 137 24.24 -20.84 49.65
CA ILE A 137 22.81 -20.55 49.52
C ILE A 137 22.14 -21.81 48.98
N HIS A 138 21.24 -22.39 49.76
CA HIS A 138 20.43 -23.53 49.35
C HIS A 138 19.14 -23.03 48.71
N VAL A 139 18.79 -23.55 47.53
CA VAL A 139 17.56 -23.20 46.82
C VAL A 139 16.62 -24.40 46.90
N LEU A 140 15.63 -24.33 47.78
CA LEU A 140 14.77 -25.47 48.12
C LEU A 140 13.80 -25.82 46.98
N ASN A 141 13.38 -24.84 46.18
CA ASN A 141 12.62 -25.01 44.95
C ASN A 141 12.88 -23.88 43.95
N GLN A 142 12.81 -24.19 42.65
CA GLN A 142 13.08 -23.24 41.56
C GLN A 142 11.79 -22.73 40.90
N GLU A 143 10.75 -22.53 41.70
CA GLU A 143 9.42 -22.09 41.26
C GLU A 143 9.28 -20.56 41.19
N PHE A 144 10.39 -19.85 40.97
CA PHE A 144 10.47 -18.39 40.87
C PHE A 144 10.79 -17.92 39.45
N SER A 145 10.75 -16.60 39.22
CA SER A 145 11.07 -15.98 37.92
C SER A 145 12.56 -16.04 37.61
N ARG A 146 13.38 -15.47 38.51
CA ARG A 146 14.84 -15.37 38.35
C ARG A 146 15.55 -15.18 39.69
N LEU A 147 16.83 -15.56 39.73
CA LEU A 147 17.74 -15.31 40.84
C LEU A 147 18.96 -14.53 40.32
N LEU A 148 19.16 -13.33 40.87
CA LEU A 148 20.24 -12.41 40.53
C LEU A 148 21.26 -12.36 41.67
N ILE A 149 22.54 -12.20 41.35
CA ILE A 149 23.61 -12.00 42.31
C ILE A 149 24.32 -10.69 41.99
N ILE A 150 24.49 -9.84 42.98
CA ILE A 150 25.32 -8.64 42.91
C ILE A 150 26.67 -8.98 43.55
N SER A 151 27.73 -8.97 42.75
CA SER A 151 29.09 -9.23 43.21
C SER A 151 29.69 -7.99 43.89
N PRO A 152 30.77 -8.14 44.70
CA PRO A 152 31.55 -7.01 45.24
C PRO A 152 31.99 -5.97 44.19
N GLY A 153 32.24 -6.43 42.96
CA GLY A 153 32.58 -5.58 41.82
C GLY A 153 31.41 -4.86 41.15
N GLY A 154 30.19 -4.93 41.68
CA GLY A 154 28.99 -4.32 41.06
C GLY A 154 28.39 -5.11 39.88
N GLU A 155 29.07 -6.16 39.44
CA GLU A 155 28.57 -7.13 38.44
C GLU A 155 27.26 -7.77 38.91
N VAL A 156 26.23 -7.72 38.07
CA VAL A 156 24.95 -8.41 38.28
C VAL A 156 24.87 -9.62 37.36
N SER A 157 24.82 -10.79 37.97
CA SER A 157 24.75 -12.08 37.28
C SER A 157 23.39 -12.76 37.50
N LEU A 158 22.78 -13.26 36.43
CA LEU A 158 21.67 -14.21 36.46
C LEU A 158 22.21 -15.62 36.73
N VAL A 159 21.63 -16.32 37.70
CA VAL A 159 21.95 -17.72 37.93
C VAL A 159 21.16 -18.61 36.99
N ASP A 160 21.86 -19.34 36.15
CA ASP A 160 21.29 -20.39 35.32
C ASP A 160 21.65 -21.77 35.88
N PHE A 161 20.67 -22.41 36.51
CA PHE A 161 20.80 -23.76 37.06
C PHE A 161 20.93 -24.85 35.98
N ALA A 162 20.47 -24.59 34.75
CA ALA A 162 20.56 -25.56 33.65
C ALA A 162 22.00 -25.65 33.12
N SER A 163 22.65 -24.51 32.86
CA SER A 163 24.06 -24.47 32.49
C SER A 163 25.04 -24.53 33.68
N GLN A 164 24.53 -24.37 34.92
CA GLN A 164 25.33 -24.26 36.14
C GLN A 164 26.33 -23.11 36.10
N GLN A 165 25.90 -21.97 35.57
CA GLN A 165 26.73 -20.78 35.41
C GLN A 165 26.04 -19.52 35.92
N ALA A 166 26.88 -18.55 36.29
CA ALA A 166 26.48 -17.18 36.58
C ALA A 166 26.72 -16.34 35.32
N LEU A 167 25.61 -15.89 34.73
CA LEU A 167 25.54 -15.25 33.43
C LEU A 167 25.34 -13.75 33.59
N ILE A 168 26.24 -12.95 33.02
CA ILE A 168 26.24 -11.49 33.17
C ILE A 168 24.97 -10.89 32.57
N GLN A 169 24.30 -10.05 33.35
CA GLN A 169 23.17 -9.21 32.91
C GLN A 169 23.55 -7.74 32.88
N SER A 170 24.28 -7.26 33.89
CA SER A 170 24.79 -5.90 33.89
C SER A 170 26.14 -5.75 34.59
N GLU A 171 26.86 -4.70 34.22
CA GLU A 171 28.13 -4.30 34.80
C GLU A 171 28.13 -2.84 35.23
N ASP A 172 28.99 -2.48 36.18
CA ASP A 172 29.18 -1.11 36.65
C ASP A 172 30.53 -0.57 36.14
N ALA A 173 30.51 0.25 35.09
CA ALA A 173 31.71 0.79 34.46
C ALA A 173 32.54 1.67 35.41
N SER A 174 31.95 2.25 36.46
CA SER A 174 32.69 3.05 37.45
C SER A 174 33.74 2.24 38.22
N LYS A 175 33.65 0.90 38.19
CA LYS A 175 34.62 -0.01 38.81
C LYS A 175 35.84 -0.29 37.94
N TRP A 176 35.87 0.24 36.71
CA TRP A 176 36.87 -0.07 35.69
C TRP A 176 37.65 1.17 35.22
N THR A 177 37.59 2.28 35.95
CA THR A 177 38.29 3.53 35.61
C THR A 177 39.77 3.56 36.04
N ASP A 178 40.12 2.85 37.11
CA ASP A 178 41.49 2.84 37.70
C ASP A 178 42.21 1.48 37.58
N ASN A 179 41.64 0.53 36.83
CA ASN A 179 42.16 -0.83 36.71
C ASN A 179 43.08 -1.00 35.48
N ASN A 180 43.98 -1.99 35.52
CA ASN A 180 44.82 -2.39 34.37
C ASN A 180 44.04 -2.97 33.18
N GLU A 181 42.71 -3.08 33.27
CA GLU A 181 41.80 -3.64 32.28
C GLU A 181 40.60 -2.69 32.12
N THR A 182 40.22 -2.39 30.87
CA THR A 182 39.04 -1.54 30.59
C THR A 182 37.75 -2.37 30.66
N ILE A 183 36.61 -1.71 30.89
CA ILE A 183 35.30 -2.38 30.89
C ILE A 183 35.04 -3.16 29.60
N GLN A 184 35.46 -2.64 28.44
CA GLN A 184 35.30 -3.34 27.16
C GLN A 184 36.16 -4.60 27.08
N GLN A 185 37.40 -4.56 27.56
CA GLN A 185 38.28 -5.74 27.61
C GLN A 185 37.71 -6.84 28.51
N HIS A 186 37.15 -6.44 29.66
CA HIS A 186 36.47 -7.35 30.58
C HIS A 186 35.23 -7.99 29.96
N LEU A 187 34.36 -7.21 29.32
CA LEU A 187 33.18 -7.74 28.63
C LEU A 187 33.55 -8.70 27.49
N GLN A 188 34.58 -8.38 26.70
CA GLN A 188 35.11 -9.29 25.68
C GLN A 188 35.66 -10.58 26.28
N LYS A 189 36.27 -10.52 27.46
CA LYS A 189 36.72 -11.71 28.20
C LYS A 189 35.52 -12.56 28.65
N LEU A 190 34.48 -11.95 29.20
CA LEU A 190 33.25 -12.65 29.60
C LEU A 190 32.55 -13.32 28.42
N VAL A 191 32.53 -12.67 27.25
CA VAL A 191 32.01 -13.27 26.01
C VAL A 191 32.85 -14.49 25.61
N ARG A 192 34.19 -14.41 25.65
CA ARG A 192 35.08 -15.56 25.38
C ARG A 192 34.89 -16.70 26.38
N GLU A 193 34.51 -16.39 27.62
CA GLU A 193 34.20 -17.36 28.68
C GLU A 193 32.77 -17.93 28.60
N ASN A 194 31.97 -17.54 27.59
CA ASN A 194 30.55 -17.88 27.43
C ASN A 194 29.69 -17.47 28.64
N ARG A 195 30.08 -16.43 29.37
CA ARG A 195 29.34 -15.91 30.53
C ARG A 195 28.29 -14.87 30.17
N VAL A 196 28.05 -14.61 28.88
CA VAL A 196 27.11 -13.60 28.38
C VAL A 196 26.06 -14.27 27.48
N PRO A 197 24.83 -14.52 27.98
CA PRO A 197 23.81 -15.23 27.22
C PRO A 197 22.94 -14.30 26.36
N ALA A 198 22.93 -13.01 26.70
CA ALA A 198 22.10 -12.01 26.05
C ALA A 198 22.84 -11.36 24.88
N GLN A 199 22.08 -10.91 23.88
CA GLN A 199 22.62 -10.11 22.78
C GLN A 199 23.25 -8.79 23.28
N PHE A 200 22.74 -8.26 24.39
CA PHE A 200 23.18 -7.02 25.00
C PHE A 200 23.48 -7.20 26.49
N VAL A 201 24.59 -6.63 26.96
CA VAL A 201 24.90 -6.48 28.39
C VAL A 201 24.67 -5.04 28.80
N VAL A 202 23.92 -4.80 29.88
CA VAL A 202 23.71 -3.44 30.40
C VAL A 202 24.98 -2.96 31.09
N VAL A 203 25.47 -1.77 30.75
CA VAL A 203 26.64 -1.17 31.37
C VAL A 203 26.20 0.13 32.06
N ASN A 204 26.12 0.11 33.38
CA ASN A 204 25.76 1.27 34.19
C ASN A 204 26.98 2.14 34.50
N ASN A 205 26.74 3.40 34.83
CA ASN A 205 27.75 4.43 35.10
C ASN A 205 28.84 4.55 34.01
N TYR A 206 28.48 4.32 32.74
CA TYR A 206 29.41 4.39 31.63
C TYR A 206 29.84 5.84 31.36
N ILE A 207 31.14 6.02 31.17
CA ILE A 207 31.76 7.27 30.74
C ILE A 207 32.26 7.04 29.31
N ALA A 208 31.65 7.74 28.36
CA ALA A 208 32.04 7.69 26.96
C ALA A 208 33.08 8.77 26.67
N GLU A 209 34.03 8.48 25.79
CA GLU A 209 34.88 9.50 25.18
C GLU A 209 34.24 9.93 23.86
N HIS A 210 33.81 11.19 23.78
CA HIS A 210 33.16 11.75 22.61
C HIS A 210 33.79 13.11 22.27
N ASP A 211 34.22 13.29 21.01
CA ASP A 211 34.93 14.49 20.53
C ASP A 211 36.14 14.89 21.42
N GLY A 212 36.84 13.91 22.00
CA GLY A 212 38.00 14.12 22.89
C GLY A 212 37.65 14.58 24.31
N GLN A 213 36.36 14.56 24.69
CA GLN A 213 35.90 14.85 26.04
C GLN A 213 35.25 13.61 26.68
N GLN A 214 35.54 13.39 27.96
CA GLN A 214 34.84 12.37 28.75
C GLN A 214 33.46 12.88 29.15
N ARG A 215 32.42 12.13 28.81
CA ARG A 215 31.02 12.44 29.10
C ARG A 215 30.36 11.28 29.84
N GLN A 216 29.67 11.60 30.93
CA GLN A 216 28.94 10.60 31.71
C GLN A 216 27.56 10.37 31.10
N VAL A 217 27.43 9.28 30.35
CA VAL A 217 26.18 8.90 29.67
C VAL A 217 25.28 8.03 30.56
N GLY A 218 25.79 7.56 31.70
CA GLY A 218 25.05 6.77 32.67
C GLY A 218 24.86 5.34 32.18
N ARG A 219 23.83 5.07 31.36
CA ARG A 219 23.55 3.72 30.87
C ARG A 219 23.99 3.51 29.42
N ALA A 220 24.76 2.46 29.19
CA ALA A 220 25.16 1.95 27.90
C ALA A 220 24.78 0.46 27.76
N TYR A 221 24.91 -0.08 26.56
CA TYR A 221 24.61 -1.46 26.21
C TYR A 221 25.74 -2.01 25.34
N TYR A 222 26.37 -3.08 25.77
CA TYR A 222 27.39 -3.74 24.98
C TYR A 222 26.75 -4.77 24.03
N ASP A 223 26.83 -4.52 22.72
CA ASP A 223 26.35 -5.40 21.65
C ASP A 223 27.38 -6.51 21.39
N VAL A 224 27.08 -7.71 21.90
CA VAL A 224 27.97 -8.87 21.85
C VAL A 224 28.26 -9.30 20.41
N SER A 225 27.30 -9.14 19.51
CA SER A 225 27.41 -9.62 18.12
C SER A 225 28.35 -8.78 17.28
N ARG A 226 28.53 -7.51 17.64
CA ARG A 226 29.32 -6.52 16.87
C ARG A 226 30.45 -5.89 17.67
N ASP A 227 30.66 -6.33 18.91
CA ASP A 227 31.73 -5.86 19.80
C ASP A 227 31.79 -4.33 19.89
N ARG A 228 30.65 -3.71 20.21
CA ARG A 228 30.52 -2.25 20.30
C ARG A 228 29.65 -1.80 21.48
N MET A 229 29.92 -0.61 21.99
CA MET A 229 29.07 0.05 22.99
C MET A 229 27.99 0.89 22.30
N LEU A 230 26.73 0.63 22.66
CA LEU A 230 25.57 1.40 22.27
C LEU A 230 25.18 2.29 23.44
N TYR A 231 25.17 3.59 23.23
CA TYR A 231 24.76 4.55 24.24
C TYR A 231 24.19 5.78 23.57
N THR A 232 23.56 6.61 24.36
CA THR A 232 23.01 7.89 23.93
C THR A 232 23.58 8.98 24.82
N ASP A 233 24.17 10.00 24.22
CA ASP A 233 24.80 11.12 24.91
C ASP A 233 23.88 12.34 24.79
N VAL A 234 23.00 12.54 25.77
CA VAL A 234 21.95 13.57 25.72
C VAL A 234 21.81 14.29 27.05
N GLU A 235 21.98 15.61 27.01
CA GLU A 235 21.10 16.57 27.69
C GLU A 235 19.95 16.84 26.71
N VAL A 236 18.74 16.33 26.96
CA VAL A 236 17.60 16.81 26.17
C VAL A 236 17.21 18.13 26.78
N ASP A 237 17.61 19.22 26.14
CA ASP A 237 16.97 20.50 26.37
C ASP A 237 15.52 20.38 25.88
N ILE A 238 14.57 20.32 26.81
CA ILE A 238 13.14 20.43 26.48
C ILE A 238 12.74 21.92 26.40
N GLY A 239 13.71 22.84 26.45
CA GLY A 239 13.48 24.27 26.29
C GLY A 239 12.97 24.63 24.90
N CYS A 240 11.66 24.72 24.74
CA CYS A 240 11.09 25.54 23.67
C CYS A 240 11.30 27.02 24.02
N GLU A 241 12.18 27.73 23.31
CA GLU A 241 12.05 29.18 23.22
C GLU A 241 10.82 29.50 22.35
N PHE A 242 9.71 29.87 23.00
CA PHE A 242 8.54 30.40 22.32
C PHE A 242 8.91 31.72 21.64
N MET A 243 9.00 31.73 20.32
CA MET A 243 9.13 32.96 19.55
C MET A 243 7.76 33.64 19.47
N GLU A 244 7.59 34.82 20.10
CA GLU A 244 6.42 35.68 19.84
C GLU A 244 6.39 36.03 18.35
N VAL A 245 5.44 35.47 17.61
CA VAL A 245 5.14 35.93 16.26
C VAL A 245 4.33 37.23 16.40
N PRO A 246 4.85 38.40 15.98
CA PRO A 246 4.03 39.60 15.95
C PRO A 246 2.98 39.40 14.86
N LEU A 247 1.70 39.50 15.23
CA LEU A 247 0.63 39.56 14.24
C LEU A 247 0.89 40.78 13.33
N GLY A 248 1.21 40.48 12.07
CA GLY A 248 1.33 41.48 11.02
C GLY A 248 0.02 42.26 10.91
N SER A 249 0.12 43.58 10.94
CA SER A 249 -0.96 44.51 10.65
C SER A 249 -1.60 44.20 9.30
N ASN A 250 -2.81 43.64 9.31
CA ASN A 250 -3.95 43.94 8.43
C ASN A 250 -5.04 42.88 8.58
N GLY A 251 -6.18 43.23 9.18
CA GLY A 251 -7.40 42.41 9.13
C GLY A 251 -8.28 42.60 10.36
N HIS A 252 -9.52 43.05 10.17
CA HIS A 252 -10.47 43.38 11.23
C HIS A 252 -10.76 42.18 12.15
N LEU A 253 -10.70 42.41 13.46
CA LEU A 253 -11.22 41.48 14.46
C LEU A 253 -12.62 41.95 14.87
N GLY A 254 -13.61 41.08 14.63
CA GLY A 254 -14.93 41.19 15.23
C GLY A 254 -14.86 40.92 16.73
N GLU A 255 -15.64 41.68 17.48
CA GLU A 255 -15.86 41.51 18.91
C GLU A 255 -16.54 40.16 19.18
N ASP A 256 -15.79 39.19 19.70
CA ASP A 256 -16.21 38.18 20.67
C ASP A 256 -15.16 37.06 20.76
N HIS A 257 -14.05 37.32 21.45
CA HIS A 257 -13.23 36.26 22.05
C HIS A 257 -12.46 36.85 23.25
N PRO A 258 -12.49 36.20 24.43
CA PRO A 258 -11.78 36.69 25.60
C PRO A 258 -10.26 36.61 25.36
N THR A 259 -9.61 37.76 25.43
CA THR A 259 -8.16 37.95 25.40
C THR A 259 -7.52 37.39 26.68
N GLY A 260 -7.32 36.08 26.71
CA GLY A 260 -6.55 35.39 27.74
C GLY A 260 -5.12 35.14 27.27
N ARG A 261 -4.21 36.09 27.53
CA ARG A 261 -2.76 35.81 27.56
C ARG A 261 -2.47 34.99 28.82
N LEU A 262 -2.07 33.73 28.65
CA LEU A 262 -1.36 32.96 29.68
C LEU A 262 -0.25 32.16 29.00
N TYR A 263 0.99 32.64 29.13
CA TYR A 263 2.19 31.84 28.90
C TYR A 263 3.01 31.97 30.17
N THR A 264 2.84 31.02 31.10
CA THR A 264 3.76 30.86 32.22
C THR A 264 4.93 30.02 31.74
N LYS A 265 6.12 30.61 31.75
CA LYS A 265 7.41 29.92 31.70
C LYS A 265 7.36 28.78 32.72
N VAL A 266 7.22 27.54 32.25
CA VAL A 266 7.54 26.38 33.09
C VAL A 266 9.03 26.48 33.36
N ASP A 267 9.41 26.45 34.64
CA ASP A 267 10.80 26.51 35.08
C ASP A 267 11.63 25.52 34.26
N ALA A 268 12.58 26.03 33.48
CA ALA A 268 13.57 25.23 32.75
C ALA A 268 14.50 24.43 33.67
N ASP A 269 14.29 24.51 34.99
CA ASP A 269 15.03 23.78 36.02
C ASP A 269 14.39 22.41 36.39
N GLN A 270 13.25 22.00 35.82
CA GLN A 270 12.59 20.76 36.25
C GLN A 270 12.60 19.53 35.33
N ASP A 271 13.03 19.58 34.07
CA ASP A 271 13.11 18.35 33.26
C ASP A 271 14.27 18.39 32.24
N ALA A 272 15.51 18.42 32.73
CA ALA A 272 16.61 17.91 31.92
C ALA A 272 16.42 16.39 31.80
N VAL A 273 15.99 15.88 30.63
CA VAL A 273 15.99 14.43 30.40
C VAL A 273 17.45 13.99 30.41
N THR A 274 17.84 13.30 31.46
CA THR A 274 19.17 12.71 31.51
C THR A 274 19.19 11.43 30.67
N SER A 275 20.12 11.38 29.71
CA SER A 275 20.54 10.15 29.01
C SER A 275 20.78 8.96 29.94
N GLN A 276 21.06 9.22 31.22
CA GLN A 276 21.32 8.25 32.26
C GLN A 276 20.15 7.28 32.53
N ALA A 277 18.90 7.65 32.18
CA ALA A 277 17.72 6.80 32.37
C ALA A 277 17.17 6.17 31.07
N ALA A 278 17.85 6.34 29.93
CA ALA A 278 17.41 5.78 28.66
C ALA A 278 17.58 4.26 28.62
N PHE A 279 16.63 3.58 27.97
CA PHE A 279 16.66 2.14 27.72
C PHE A 279 16.82 1.88 26.22
N LEU A 280 17.60 0.87 25.87
CA LEU A 280 17.71 0.39 24.50
C LEU A 280 16.43 -0.41 24.17
N GLY A 281 15.70 0.04 23.16
CA GLY A 281 14.48 -0.61 22.67
C GLY A 281 14.75 -1.61 21.55
N ALA A 282 15.56 -1.22 20.56
CA ALA A 282 15.80 -2.03 19.37
C ALA A 282 17.10 -1.62 18.65
N VAL A 283 17.63 -2.53 17.83
CA VAL A 283 18.82 -2.28 17.00
C VAL A 283 18.57 -2.80 15.57
N ALA A 284 18.61 -1.91 14.59
CA ALA A 284 18.44 -2.23 13.18
C ALA A 284 19.68 -1.79 12.40
N GLY A 285 20.59 -2.72 12.10
CA GLY A 285 21.85 -2.34 11.45
C GLY A 285 22.66 -1.37 12.32
N ASN A 286 23.05 -0.22 11.77
CA ASN A 286 23.81 0.81 12.50
C ASN A 286 22.93 1.78 13.28
N ASP A 287 21.64 1.52 13.37
CA ASP A 287 20.66 2.38 14.03
C ASP A 287 20.22 1.72 15.35
N ALA A 288 20.31 2.48 16.45
CA ALA A 288 19.91 2.05 17.79
C ALA A 288 18.78 2.95 18.30
N TYR A 289 17.64 2.35 18.65
CA TYR A 289 16.46 3.01 19.15
C TYR A 289 16.50 3.06 20.68
N PHE A 290 16.55 4.27 21.24
CA PHE A 290 16.54 4.50 22.67
C PHE A 290 15.24 5.17 23.09
N PHE A 291 14.76 4.77 24.26
CA PHE A 291 13.51 5.28 24.79
C PHE A 291 13.64 5.63 26.27
N ASN A 292 12.80 6.53 26.75
CA ASN A 292 12.72 6.87 28.16
C ASN A 292 11.25 6.87 28.60
N THR A 293 10.94 6.08 29.64
CA THR A 293 9.58 5.92 30.16
C THR A 293 9.08 7.12 30.96
N GLN A 294 9.98 7.92 31.52
CA GLN A 294 9.65 9.14 32.27
C GLN A 294 9.37 10.31 31.32
N SER A 295 10.24 10.53 30.34
CA SER A 295 10.07 11.62 29.35
C SER A 295 9.19 11.24 28.16
N LYS A 296 8.74 9.99 28.08
CA LYS A 296 7.84 9.46 27.05
C LYS A 296 8.38 9.68 25.62
N ALA A 297 9.70 9.73 25.49
CA ALA A 297 10.39 10.02 24.24
C ALA A 297 11.06 8.77 23.68
N LEU A 298 11.03 8.63 22.36
CA LEU A 298 11.79 7.65 21.58
C LEU A 298 12.68 8.39 20.59
N TRP A 299 13.91 7.96 20.43
CA TRP A 299 14.84 8.55 19.47
C TRP A 299 15.76 7.50 18.86
N LEU A 300 16.27 7.83 17.69
CA LEU A 300 17.20 7.03 16.92
C LEU A 300 18.61 7.61 17.05
N VAL A 301 19.56 6.74 17.37
CA VAL A 301 20.97 7.05 17.48
C VAL A 301 21.72 6.26 16.41
N ASN A 302 22.57 6.93 15.65
CA ASN A 302 23.52 6.23 14.80
C ASN A 302 24.64 5.65 15.68
N ALA A 303 24.77 4.33 15.68
CA ALA A 303 25.67 3.59 16.58
C ALA A 303 27.17 3.80 16.31
N GLU A 304 27.55 4.38 15.17
CA GLU A 304 28.96 4.69 14.86
C GLU A 304 29.36 6.10 15.30
N THR A 305 28.47 7.07 15.08
CA THR A 305 28.69 8.47 15.46
C THR A 305 28.21 8.79 16.86
N HIS A 306 27.39 7.92 17.45
CA HIS A 306 26.69 8.11 18.73
C HIS A 306 25.79 9.35 18.78
N ARG A 307 25.45 9.93 17.61
CA ARG A 307 24.59 11.09 17.50
C ARG A 307 23.15 10.68 17.29
N ILE A 308 22.25 11.42 17.94
CA ILE A 308 20.82 11.35 17.63
C ILE A 308 20.62 11.81 16.19
N THR A 309 20.05 10.95 15.36
CA THR A 309 19.68 11.27 13.99
C THR A 309 18.20 11.62 13.89
N THR A 310 17.35 11.06 14.76
CA THR A 310 15.90 11.27 14.69
C THR A 310 15.25 11.23 16.07
N LYS A 311 14.25 12.09 16.31
CA LYS A 311 13.38 12.03 17.49
C LYS A 311 11.93 11.79 17.07
N TYR A 312 11.25 10.90 17.77
CA TYR A 312 9.85 10.53 17.53
C TYR A 312 8.97 11.06 18.64
N TYR A 313 7.90 11.76 18.26
CA TYR A 313 6.92 12.30 19.19
C TYR A 313 5.54 11.69 18.90
N THR A 314 4.77 11.43 19.94
CA THR A 314 3.43 10.82 19.84
C THR A 314 2.31 11.85 19.68
N SER A 315 2.61 13.14 19.85
CA SER A 315 1.65 14.23 19.79
C SER A 315 2.36 15.54 19.45
N THR A 316 1.60 16.49 18.90
CA THR A 316 2.01 17.88 18.67
C THR A 316 1.80 18.76 19.91
N GLN A 317 1.20 18.23 20.99
CA GLN A 317 0.88 18.97 22.22
C GLN A 317 1.79 18.55 23.38
N PHE A 318 2.30 19.53 24.15
CA PHE A 318 3.23 19.33 25.26
C PHE A 318 2.58 18.75 26.53
N GLU A 319 1.26 18.93 26.69
CA GLU A 319 0.50 18.48 27.87
C GLU A 319 -0.10 17.07 27.70
N ASP A 320 0.63 16.13 27.08
CA ASP A 320 0.21 14.71 27.08
C ASP A 320 0.72 14.01 28.37
N SER A 321 0.40 14.59 29.55
CA SER A 321 0.68 13.99 30.87
C SER A 321 0.04 12.61 31.04
N ASP A 322 -0.88 12.25 30.14
CA ASP A 322 -1.81 11.15 30.28
C ASP A 322 -1.48 9.96 29.37
N ILE A 323 -0.23 9.79 28.95
CA ILE A 323 0.24 8.58 28.26
C ILE A 323 1.39 7.89 28.98
N THR A 324 1.44 6.57 28.96
CA THR A 324 2.60 5.78 29.40
C THR A 324 3.06 4.88 28.26
N MET A 325 4.36 4.83 27.99
CA MET A 325 4.87 3.88 27.01
C MET A 325 4.90 2.49 27.64
N THR A 326 4.16 1.55 27.08
CA THR A 326 3.96 0.22 27.66
C THR A 326 4.92 -0.81 27.07
N ALA A 327 5.22 -0.72 25.78
CA ALA A 327 6.11 -1.66 25.12
C ALA A 327 6.80 -1.04 23.91
N ILE A 328 8.03 -1.49 23.68
CA ILE A 328 8.73 -1.36 22.39
C ILE A 328 9.14 -2.76 21.96
N SER A 329 8.84 -3.09 20.71
CA SER A 329 9.24 -4.36 20.11
C SER A 329 9.74 -4.14 18.68
N GLN A 330 10.55 -5.07 18.19
CA GLN A 330 11.11 -5.03 16.85
C GLN A 330 10.67 -6.26 16.07
N HIS A 331 10.26 -6.07 14.82
CA HIS A 331 10.05 -7.16 13.87
C HIS A 331 10.68 -6.76 12.53
N ALA A 332 11.73 -7.49 12.13
CA ALA A 332 12.62 -7.09 11.04
C ALA A 332 13.17 -5.66 11.26
N ASP A 333 13.03 -4.77 10.29
CA ASP A 333 13.50 -3.38 10.37
C ASP A 333 12.46 -2.41 10.96
N PHE A 334 11.28 -2.91 11.33
CA PHE A 334 10.20 -2.08 11.88
C PHE A 334 10.16 -2.13 13.41
N ILE A 335 9.95 -0.97 14.01
CA ILE A 335 9.78 -0.81 15.45
C ILE A 335 8.30 -0.57 15.75
N TYR A 336 7.76 -1.32 16.70
CA TYR A 336 6.41 -1.14 17.21
C TYR A 336 6.50 -0.49 18.58
N MET A 337 5.91 0.70 18.71
CA MET A 337 5.83 1.44 19.96
C MET A 337 4.37 1.46 20.43
N ALA A 338 4.10 0.82 21.56
CA ALA A 338 2.80 0.82 22.21
C ALA A 338 2.78 1.84 23.35
N ILE A 339 1.73 2.65 23.39
CA ILE A 339 1.47 3.62 24.46
C ILE A 339 0.08 3.37 25.05
N SER A 340 -0.07 3.49 26.37
CA SER A 340 -1.35 3.42 27.06
C SER A 340 -1.85 4.83 27.39
N PRO A 341 -3.02 5.23 26.89
CA PRO A 341 -3.66 6.50 27.22
C PRO A 341 -4.45 6.42 28.55
N ILE A 342 -3.96 7.10 29.59
CA ILE A 342 -4.56 7.20 30.92
C ILE A 342 -6.01 7.73 30.84
N ASN A 343 -6.26 8.76 30.04
CA ASN A 343 -7.61 9.37 29.92
C ASN A 343 -8.56 8.68 28.93
N GLN A 344 -8.15 7.57 28.31
CA GLN A 344 -9.06 6.76 27.46
C GLN A 344 -9.37 5.39 28.06
N ALA A 345 -8.87 5.09 29.26
CA ALA A 345 -9.19 3.87 29.98
C ALA A 345 -10.72 3.71 30.18
N ASP A 346 -11.40 4.80 30.55
CA ASP A 346 -12.88 4.83 30.71
C ASP A 346 -13.65 4.61 29.40
N LYS A 347 -12.96 4.72 28.25
CA LYS A 347 -13.52 4.48 26.91
C LYS A 347 -13.16 3.11 26.35
N GLY A 348 -12.46 2.29 27.11
CA GLY A 348 -12.06 0.93 26.76
C GLY A 348 -10.84 0.83 25.85
N VAL A 349 -10.06 1.90 25.69
CA VAL A 349 -8.79 1.87 24.93
C VAL A 349 -7.64 1.58 25.90
N GLU A 350 -6.92 0.49 25.68
CA GLU A 350 -5.80 0.06 26.52
C GLU A 350 -4.46 0.54 25.96
N GLU A 351 -4.24 0.35 24.65
CA GLU A 351 -2.98 0.74 23.99
C GLU A 351 -3.21 1.31 22.58
N ILE A 352 -2.27 2.16 22.16
CA ILE A 352 -2.17 2.73 20.82
C ILE A 352 -0.79 2.38 20.30
N VAL A 353 -0.72 1.80 19.11
CA VAL A 353 0.51 1.24 18.55
C VAL A 353 0.91 1.99 17.30
N TYR A 354 2.13 2.51 17.32
CA TYR A 354 2.78 3.15 16.19
C TYR A 354 3.79 2.20 15.56
N LEU A 355 3.78 2.16 14.23
CA LEU A 355 4.81 1.54 13.42
C LEU A 355 5.84 2.59 13.04
N ILE A 356 7.10 2.34 13.38
CA ILE A 356 8.21 3.26 13.16
C ILE A 356 9.23 2.61 12.24
N HIS A 357 9.62 3.35 11.21
CA HIS A 357 10.70 2.97 10.32
C HIS A 357 11.45 4.23 9.86
N LYS A 358 12.68 4.38 10.36
CA LYS A 358 13.58 5.51 10.07
C LYS A 358 12.91 6.88 10.20
N ASP A 359 12.50 7.49 9.11
CA ASP A 359 11.92 8.83 9.02
C ASP A 359 10.39 8.85 9.12
N THR A 360 9.76 7.71 9.39
CA THR A 360 8.31 7.58 9.47
C THR A 360 7.84 7.02 10.81
N MET A 361 6.70 7.55 11.27
CA MET A 361 5.93 7.05 12.40
C MET A 361 4.46 7.05 11.99
N VAL A 362 3.84 5.87 11.96
CA VAL A 362 2.49 5.68 11.44
C VAL A 362 1.64 5.02 12.51
N LEU A 363 0.49 5.61 12.83
CA LEU A 363 -0.51 4.97 13.69
C LEU A 363 -1.06 3.73 12.98
N SER A 364 -0.73 2.56 13.53
CA SER A 364 -1.02 1.27 12.90
C SER A 364 -2.22 0.57 13.53
N SER A 365 -2.34 0.61 14.86
CA SER A 365 -3.41 -0.09 15.56
C SER A 365 -3.79 0.53 16.91
N VAL A 366 -5.00 0.23 17.35
CA VAL A 366 -5.53 0.52 18.70
C VAL A 366 -5.94 -0.79 19.34
N ILE A 367 -5.51 -1.02 20.57
CA ILE A 367 -5.85 -2.20 21.37
C ILE A 367 -6.83 -1.77 22.46
N GLY A 368 -7.93 -2.50 22.60
CA GLY A 368 -8.98 -2.20 23.57
C GLY A 368 -9.53 -3.43 24.30
N ASN A 369 -10.49 -3.14 25.19
CA ASN A 369 -11.15 -4.12 26.06
C ASN A 369 -12.62 -4.36 25.63
N GLN A 370 -13.38 -5.04 26.50
CA GLN A 370 -14.79 -5.36 26.27
C GLN A 370 -15.71 -4.12 26.19
N ASP A 371 -15.36 -3.00 26.84
CA ASP A 371 -16.13 -1.76 26.77
C ASP A 371 -16.05 -1.15 25.36
N LEU A 372 -14.85 -1.15 24.77
CA LEU A 372 -14.68 -0.68 23.39
C LEU A 372 -15.45 -1.54 22.39
N ILE A 373 -15.49 -2.87 22.60
CA ILE A 373 -16.32 -3.78 21.80
C ILE A 373 -17.80 -3.40 21.92
N SER A 374 -18.28 -3.15 23.14
CA SER A 374 -19.68 -2.81 23.41
C SER A 374 -20.08 -1.50 22.73
N ARG A 375 -19.19 -0.51 22.69
CA ARG A 375 -19.40 0.78 22.00
C ARG A 375 -19.43 0.63 20.48
N ILE A 376 -18.51 -0.17 19.92
CA ILE A 376 -18.49 -0.53 18.50
C ILE A 376 -19.81 -1.19 18.09
N ASN A 377 -20.26 -2.19 18.85
CA ASN A 377 -21.50 -2.91 18.57
C ASN A 377 -22.77 -2.07 18.86
N GLY A 378 -22.69 -1.15 19.82
CA GLY A 378 -23.76 -0.23 20.20
C GLY A 378 -24.05 0.88 19.19
N LYS A 379 -23.32 0.93 18.07
CA LYS A 379 -23.40 1.96 17.02
C LYS A 379 -23.14 3.37 17.52
N GLU A 380 -22.29 3.52 18.54
CA GLU A 380 -21.74 4.82 18.88
C GLU A 380 -20.88 5.35 17.72
N SER A 381 -20.83 6.67 17.53
CA SER A 381 -19.95 7.27 16.54
C SER A 381 -18.49 7.13 16.98
N ILE A 382 -17.77 6.24 16.31
CA ILE A 382 -16.34 6.00 16.52
C ILE A 382 -15.59 6.78 15.47
N SER A 383 -14.91 7.84 15.89
CA SER A 383 -13.94 8.56 15.07
C SER A 383 -12.53 8.25 15.54
N LEU A 384 -11.58 8.45 14.65
CA LEU A 384 -10.17 8.32 14.97
C LEU A 384 -9.81 9.24 16.14
N THR A 385 -10.24 10.49 16.09
CA THR A 385 -10.05 11.50 17.14
C THR A 385 -10.56 11.00 18.49
N ASN A 386 -11.69 10.29 18.54
CA ASN A 386 -12.21 9.74 19.79
C ASN A 386 -11.38 8.56 20.31
N LEU A 387 -10.83 7.72 19.44
CA LEU A 387 -9.98 6.58 19.83
C LEU A 387 -8.60 7.03 20.33
N VAL A 388 -8.03 8.08 19.72
CA VAL A 388 -6.73 8.62 20.12
C VAL A 388 -6.84 9.81 21.07
N GLY A 389 -8.03 10.09 21.61
CA GLY A 389 -8.22 11.07 22.68
C GLY A 389 -8.06 12.54 22.32
N GLY A 390 -8.45 12.95 21.12
CA GLY A 390 -8.42 14.35 20.71
C GLY A 390 -7.07 14.85 20.21
N ARG A 391 -6.05 13.96 20.13
CA ARG A 391 -4.74 14.29 19.57
C ARG A 391 -4.90 14.77 18.12
N ASP A 392 -4.76 16.07 17.92
CA ASP A 392 -4.72 16.65 16.58
C ASP A 392 -3.39 16.29 15.92
N MET A 393 -3.42 15.25 15.09
CA MET A 393 -2.27 14.85 14.27
C MET A 393 -2.14 15.67 12.99
N SER A 394 -3.05 16.64 12.77
CA SER A 394 -3.10 17.52 11.60
C SER A 394 -2.79 19.00 11.91
N GLY A 395 -2.52 19.33 13.17
CA GLY A 395 -2.38 20.70 13.67
C GLY A 395 -0.99 21.31 13.59
N THR A 396 -0.97 22.61 13.30
CA THR A 396 0.16 23.55 13.13
C THR A 396 1.28 23.41 14.18
N MET A 397 2.53 23.51 13.71
CA MET A 397 3.79 23.38 14.45
C MET A 397 3.82 24.07 15.83
N ILE A 398 4.13 23.29 16.87
CA ILE A 398 5.06 23.77 17.90
C ILE A 398 6.45 23.76 17.27
N ILE A 399 7.16 24.89 17.33
CA ILE A 399 8.56 24.95 16.91
C ILE A 399 9.36 24.17 17.95
N PHE A 400 9.66 22.90 17.65
CA PHE A 400 10.72 22.20 18.33
C PHE A 400 12.04 22.80 17.86
N GLU A 401 12.93 23.18 18.77
CA GLU A 401 14.29 23.54 18.36
C GLU A 401 14.96 22.33 17.70
N LYS A 402 15.08 22.42 16.37
CA LYS A 402 15.82 21.44 15.59
C LYS A 402 17.31 21.71 15.81
N LEU A 403 17.92 20.95 16.72
CA LEU A 403 19.38 20.84 16.76
C LEU A 403 19.89 20.46 15.37
N ALA A 404 20.92 21.16 14.88
CA ALA A 404 21.44 21.00 13.54
C ALA A 404 21.82 19.52 13.27
N GLY A 405 21.22 18.92 12.24
CA GLY A 405 21.45 17.53 11.85
C GLY A 405 20.48 16.49 12.42
N GLN A 406 19.48 16.88 13.22
CA GLN A 406 18.44 15.96 13.72
C GLN A 406 17.16 16.04 12.88
N THR A 407 16.49 14.91 12.65
CA THR A 407 15.15 14.85 12.04
C THR A 407 14.08 14.75 13.14
N LEU A 408 13.01 15.51 13.00
CA LEU A 408 11.81 15.38 13.83
C LEU A 408 10.78 14.56 13.06
N VAL A 409 10.25 13.50 13.67
CA VAL A 409 9.20 12.68 13.08
C VAL A 409 7.95 12.77 13.96
N LEU A 410 6.89 13.29 13.34
CA LEU A 410 5.55 13.35 13.92
C LEU A 410 4.72 12.15 13.44
N PRO A 411 3.70 11.74 14.22
CA PRO A 411 2.88 10.62 13.85
C PRO A 411 1.98 11.00 12.67
N SER A 412 1.85 10.08 11.72
CA SER A 412 0.89 10.14 10.62
C SER A 412 -0.11 9.00 10.76
N ASN A 413 -1.23 9.12 10.04
CA ASN A 413 -2.26 8.09 10.03
C ASN A 413 -1.99 7.03 8.97
N ALA A 414 -2.12 5.74 9.34
CA ALA A 414 -2.34 4.72 8.33
C ALA A 414 -3.67 5.00 7.61
N GLN A 415 -3.79 4.57 6.35
CA GLN A 415 -5.07 4.65 5.63
C GLN A 415 -6.18 3.89 6.38
N PHE A 416 -5.81 2.78 7.04
CA PHE A 416 -6.65 1.99 7.91
C PHE A 416 -5.93 1.71 9.23
N VAL A 417 -6.56 2.06 10.34
CA VAL A 417 -6.08 1.73 11.69
C VAL A 417 -6.77 0.45 12.15
N THR A 418 -5.99 -0.57 12.51
CA THR A 418 -6.57 -1.83 12.99
C THR A 418 -7.01 -1.67 14.45
N VAL A 419 -8.25 -2.01 14.77
CA VAL A 419 -8.76 -2.05 16.14
C VAL A 419 -8.82 -3.51 16.59
N LEU A 420 -8.07 -3.86 17.64
CA LEU A 420 -7.98 -5.20 18.20
C LEU A 420 -8.47 -5.18 19.64
N CYS A 421 -9.52 -5.93 19.97
CA CYS A 421 -10.00 -5.99 21.34
C CYS A 421 -9.94 -7.41 21.90
N LYS A 422 -9.56 -7.52 23.17
CA LYS A 422 -9.64 -8.77 23.93
C LYS A 422 -11.06 -8.96 24.45
N ASN A 423 -11.61 -10.15 24.26
CA ASN A 423 -12.89 -10.54 24.85
C ASN A 423 -12.62 -11.21 26.20
N GLU A 424 -13.39 -10.89 27.24
CA GLU A 424 -13.26 -11.51 28.56
C GLU A 424 -13.70 -12.98 28.60
N SER A 425 -14.50 -13.41 27.61
CA SER A 425 -15.24 -14.68 27.63
C SER A 425 -14.82 -15.70 26.57
N ASP A 426 -13.91 -15.35 25.65
CA ASP A 426 -13.46 -16.22 24.56
C ASP A 426 -12.01 -15.89 24.18
N ASP A 427 -11.24 -16.88 23.71
CA ASP A 427 -9.87 -16.67 23.17
C ASP A 427 -9.90 -15.93 21.81
N ASN A 428 -11.09 -15.66 21.30
CA ASN A 428 -11.34 -15.00 20.03
C ASN A 428 -11.26 -13.47 20.18
N ARG A 429 -10.30 -12.86 19.49
CA ARG A 429 -10.09 -11.40 19.51
C ARG A 429 -11.05 -10.71 18.55
N PHE A 430 -11.80 -9.72 19.03
CA PHE A 430 -12.58 -8.86 18.16
C PHE A 430 -11.64 -8.00 17.30
N ARG A 431 -11.94 -7.89 16.00
CA ARG A 431 -11.12 -7.15 15.03
C ARG A 431 -11.98 -6.37 14.05
N CYS A 432 -11.64 -5.10 13.88
CA CYS A 432 -12.15 -4.27 12.79
C CYS A 432 -11.08 -3.27 12.33
N TRP A 433 -11.37 -2.51 11.29
CA TRP A 433 -10.47 -1.50 10.72
C TRP A 433 -11.20 -0.18 10.60
N LEU A 434 -10.58 0.90 11.06
CA LEU A 434 -11.10 2.26 10.91
C LEU A 434 -10.38 2.95 9.76
N ARG A 435 -11.11 3.38 8.73
CA ARG A 435 -10.57 4.18 7.63
C ARG A 435 -10.43 5.63 8.07
N THR A 436 -9.22 6.16 7.98
CA THR A 436 -8.88 7.47 8.57
C THR A 436 -9.36 8.67 7.75
N SER A 437 -9.74 8.46 6.49
CA SER A 437 -10.23 9.53 5.61
C SER A 437 -11.68 9.95 5.87
N ASP A 438 -12.52 9.03 6.36
CA ASP A 438 -13.97 9.24 6.52
C ASP A 438 -14.55 8.57 7.78
N ASP A 439 -13.68 8.16 8.72
CA ASP A 439 -14.04 7.42 9.94
C ASP A 439 -14.91 6.18 9.71
N ALA A 440 -14.84 5.58 8.51
CA ALA A 440 -15.61 4.38 8.21
C ALA A 440 -15.07 3.17 8.99
N LEU A 441 -15.96 2.46 9.68
CA LEU A 441 -15.64 1.19 10.32
C LEU A 441 -15.87 0.02 9.36
N ILE A 442 -14.83 -0.78 9.14
CA ILE A 442 -14.84 -1.98 8.30
C ILE A 442 -14.71 -3.20 9.21
N GLN A 443 -15.67 -4.11 9.13
CA GLN A 443 -15.69 -5.37 9.87
C GLN A 443 -15.77 -6.54 8.89
N ALA A 444 -14.97 -7.59 9.14
CA ALA A 444 -14.99 -8.79 8.30
C ALA A 444 -16.12 -9.73 8.75
N ASN A 445 -17.05 -10.04 7.85
CA ASN A 445 -18.14 -10.98 8.09
C ASN A 445 -17.67 -12.41 7.82
N VAL A 446 -16.87 -12.94 8.74
CA VAL A 446 -16.32 -14.30 8.68
C VAL A 446 -16.72 -15.05 9.95
N LYS A 447 -17.46 -16.16 9.83
CA LYS A 447 -17.96 -16.95 10.97
C LYS A 447 -16.89 -17.31 12.01
N GLN A 448 -15.71 -17.70 11.54
CA GLN A 448 -14.53 -18.00 12.35
C GLN A 448 -13.36 -17.26 11.71
N ALA A 449 -13.17 -16.01 12.14
CA ALA A 449 -12.11 -15.17 11.59
C ALA A 449 -10.74 -15.70 12.02
N PRO A 450 -9.79 -15.90 11.09
CA PRO A 450 -8.43 -16.29 11.43
C PRO A 450 -7.73 -15.24 12.29
N ASN A 451 -6.87 -15.67 13.21
CA ASN A 451 -6.11 -14.75 14.06
C ASN A 451 -5.10 -13.88 13.28
N ASP A 452 -4.71 -14.27 12.07
CA ASP A 452 -3.79 -13.53 11.19
C ASP A 452 -4.51 -12.78 10.06
N LEU A 453 -5.82 -12.54 10.19
CA LEU A 453 -6.61 -11.84 9.17
C LEU A 453 -6.17 -10.39 8.96
N ILE A 454 -5.76 -10.03 7.74
CA ILE A 454 -5.31 -8.67 7.38
C ILE A 454 -6.27 -8.08 6.33
N LEU A 455 -6.55 -6.77 6.42
CA LEU A 455 -7.29 -6.03 5.40
C LEU A 455 -6.34 -5.52 4.30
N THR A 456 -6.71 -5.74 3.05
CA THR A 456 -6.09 -5.10 1.88
C THR A 456 -7.08 -4.11 1.28
N PRO A 457 -6.70 -2.82 1.13
CA PRO A 457 -7.58 -1.83 0.53
C PRO A 457 -7.85 -2.13 -0.94
N SER A 458 -9.01 -1.71 -1.44
CA SER A 458 -9.31 -1.72 -2.87
C SER A 458 -10.13 -0.48 -3.23
N SER A 459 -10.09 -0.06 -4.49
CA SER A 459 -10.97 0.99 -5.02
C SER A 459 -12.11 0.41 -5.86
N LEU A 460 -12.27 -0.91 -5.83
CA LEU A 460 -13.26 -1.64 -6.62
C LEU A 460 -14.66 -1.42 -6.05
N LYS A 461 -15.64 -1.28 -6.94
CA LYS A 461 -17.05 -1.23 -6.60
C LYS A 461 -17.81 -2.35 -7.31
N ALA A 462 -18.71 -2.99 -6.58
CA ALA A 462 -19.60 -4.02 -7.07
C ALA A 462 -21.02 -3.71 -6.58
N GLU A 463 -21.99 -3.71 -7.48
CA GLU A 463 -23.40 -3.41 -7.14
C GLU A 463 -23.58 -2.06 -6.39
N GLY A 464 -22.76 -1.06 -6.77
CA GLY A 464 -22.78 0.27 -6.13
C GLY A 464 -22.12 0.34 -4.75
N LYS A 465 -21.61 -0.77 -4.21
CA LYS A 465 -20.91 -0.85 -2.92
C LYS A 465 -19.40 -1.00 -3.11
N GLU A 466 -18.62 -0.48 -2.16
CA GLU A 466 -17.17 -0.72 -2.09
C GLU A 466 -16.89 -2.20 -1.83
N VAL A 467 -15.80 -2.73 -2.37
CA VAL A 467 -15.35 -4.11 -2.14
C VAL A 467 -14.12 -4.11 -1.23
N PHE A 468 -14.15 -4.92 -0.18
CA PHE A 468 -13.04 -5.10 0.75
C PHE A 468 -12.50 -6.52 0.67
N TYR A 469 -11.18 -6.66 0.74
CA TYR A 469 -10.51 -7.95 0.75
C TYR A 469 -9.79 -8.15 2.05
N PHE A 470 -10.01 -9.30 2.68
CA PHE A 470 -9.27 -9.74 3.84
C PHE A 470 -8.50 -11.00 3.49
N TYR A 471 -7.37 -11.27 4.12
CA TYR A 471 -6.63 -12.49 3.85
C TYR A 471 -5.94 -13.07 5.08
N SER A 472 -5.77 -14.38 5.08
CA SER A 472 -4.99 -15.14 6.05
C SER A 472 -3.91 -15.90 5.30
N ILE A 473 -2.65 -15.70 5.69
CA ILE A 473 -1.51 -16.42 5.13
C ILE A 473 -1.52 -17.85 5.66
N LYS A 474 -1.82 -18.05 6.94
CA LYS A 474 -1.86 -19.39 7.57
C LYS A 474 -2.91 -20.29 6.96
N GLU A 475 -4.09 -19.76 6.64
CA GLU A 475 -5.14 -20.53 5.99
C GLU A 475 -5.03 -20.52 4.45
N GLU A 476 -4.17 -19.67 3.89
CA GLU A 476 -4.03 -19.39 2.45
C GLU A 476 -5.39 -19.02 1.81
N MET A 477 -6.15 -18.18 2.50
CA MET A 477 -7.51 -17.78 2.15
C MET A 477 -7.61 -16.28 1.94
N VAL A 478 -8.36 -15.87 0.91
CA VAL A 478 -8.81 -14.49 0.70
C VAL A 478 -10.33 -14.45 0.88
N TYR A 479 -10.83 -13.42 1.56
CA TYR A 479 -12.23 -13.17 1.84
C TYR A 479 -12.64 -11.87 1.13
N CYS A 480 -13.51 -11.96 0.13
CA CYS A 480 -14.03 -10.83 -0.62
C CYS A 480 -15.41 -10.42 -0.07
N GLN A 481 -15.56 -9.16 0.34
CA GLN A 481 -16.78 -8.66 0.95
C GLN A 481 -17.30 -7.40 0.24
N HIS A 482 -18.61 -7.36 0.01
CA HIS A 482 -19.28 -6.17 -0.51
C HIS A 482 -19.80 -5.31 0.65
N GLY A 483 -19.34 -4.07 0.72
CA GLY A 483 -19.64 -3.12 1.77
C GLY A 483 -18.85 -3.35 3.06
N ARG A 484 -19.07 -2.45 4.01
CA ARG A 484 -18.25 -2.31 5.23
C ARG A 484 -18.44 -3.43 6.26
N GLY A 485 -19.37 -4.35 6.04
CA GLY A 485 -19.67 -5.49 6.93
C GLY A 485 -20.50 -5.13 8.16
N HIS A 486 -20.27 -3.95 8.76
CA HIS A 486 -21.00 -3.49 9.94
C HIS A 486 -22.53 -3.36 9.73
N ASP A 487 -22.98 -2.99 8.52
CA ASP A 487 -24.39 -2.79 8.17
C ASP A 487 -25.00 -3.94 7.32
N ASN A 488 -24.26 -5.01 7.06
CA ASN A 488 -24.66 -6.06 6.11
C ASN A 488 -24.38 -7.45 6.68
N ASP A 489 -25.38 -8.32 6.78
CA ASP A 489 -25.21 -9.69 7.31
C ASP A 489 -24.60 -10.70 6.32
N SER A 490 -24.32 -10.26 5.08
CA SER A 490 -23.77 -11.14 4.05
C SER A 490 -22.34 -11.55 4.42
N GLN A 491 -22.12 -12.87 4.51
CA GLN A 491 -20.80 -13.44 4.75
C GLN A 491 -19.84 -13.12 3.60
N ALA A 492 -18.57 -12.86 3.93
CA ALA A 492 -17.54 -12.65 2.93
C ALA A 492 -17.33 -13.92 2.09
N LYS A 493 -17.20 -13.75 0.77
CA LYS A 493 -16.92 -14.83 -0.16
C LYS A 493 -15.50 -15.33 0.04
N GLN A 494 -15.37 -16.62 0.33
CA GLN A 494 -14.09 -17.29 0.53
C GLN A 494 -13.45 -17.72 -0.80
N ILE A 495 -12.17 -17.42 -0.98
CA ILE A 495 -11.38 -17.72 -2.16
C ILE A 495 -10.07 -18.38 -1.68
N LYS A 496 -9.90 -19.66 -1.97
CA LYS A 496 -8.66 -20.39 -1.64
C LYS A 496 -7.57 -20.01 -2.64
N VAL A 497 -6.42 -19.56 -2.13
CA VAL A 497 -5.24 -19.21 -2.94
C VAL A 497 -4.06 -20.04 -2.44
N PRO A 498 -3.81 -21.23 -2.99
CA PRO A 498 -2.74 -22.12 -2.51
C PRO A 498 -1.38 -21.42 -2.51
N GLY A 499 -0.65 -21.54 -1.40
CA GLY A 499 0.66 -20.91 -1.23
C GLY A 499 0.62 -19.38 -1.11
N LEU A 500 -0.51 -18.76 -0.77
CA LEU A 500 -0.60 -17.30 -0.58
C LEU A 500 0.49 -16.79 0.39
N THR A 501 1.29 -15.83 -0.06
CA THR A 501 2.31 -15.15 0.76
C THR A 501 1.99 -13.70 1.02
N ASN A 502 1.21 -13.05 0.14
CA ASN A 502 0.82 -11.66 0.30
C ASN A 502 -0.42 -11.31 -0.54
N LEU A 503 -1.19 -10.32 -0.10
CA LEU A 503 -2.26 -9.68 -0.85
C LEU A 503 -2.08 -8.16 -0.78
N PHE A 504 -1.89 -7.50 -1.93
CA PHE A 504 -1.62 -6.07 -2.01
C PHE A 504 -2.48 -5.42 -3.09
N SER A 505 -2.52 -4.08 -3.10
CA SER A 505 -3.26 -3.32 -4.10
C SER A 505 -2.40 -2.30 -4.82
N VAL A 506 -2.58 -2.16 -6.13
CA VAL A 506 -1.92 -1.15 -6.96
C VAL A 506 -3.00 -0.46 -7.79
N HIS A 507 -3.07 0.88 -7.73
CA HIS A 507 -4.12 1.68 -8.38
C HIS A 507 -5.55 1.19 -8.11
N GLY A 508 -5.79 0.63 -6.92
CA GLY A 508 -7.10 0.12 -6.52
C GLY A 508 -7.43 -1.30 -6.98
N GLU A 509 -6.60 -1.90 -7.83
CA GLU A 509 -6.68 -3.31 -8.22
C GLU A 509 -5.94 -4.20 -7.22
N VAL A 510 -6.38 -5.45 -7.06
CA VAL A 510 -5.89 -6.34 -6.01
C VAL A 510 -5.08 -7.48 -6.60
N PHE A 511 -3.95 -7.79 -5.97
CA PHE A 511 -2.97 -8.77 -6.43
C PHE A 511 -2.61 -9.74 -5.33
N THR A 512 -2.59 -11.03 -5.66
CA THR A 512 -2.09 -12.10 -4.79
C THR A 512 -0.67 -12.48 -5.18
N THR A 513 0.23 -12.61 -4.21
CA THR A 513 1.54 -13.26 -4.39
C THR A 513 1.50 -14.66 -3.77
N THR A 514 2.15 -15.62 -4.42
CA THR A 514 2.27 -16.99 -3.93
C THR A 514 3.72 -17.37 -3.65
N ASN A 515 3.92 -18.42 -2.85
CA ASN A 515 5.21 -19.05 -2.59
C ASN A 515 5.79 -19.74 -3.83
N ALA A 516 5.01 -19.95 -4.89
CA ALA A 516 5.50 -20.34 -6.20
C ALA A 516 6.06 -19.14 -7.00
N GLY A 517 5.97 -17.93 -6.47
CA GLY A 517 6.45 -16.71 -7.12
C GLY A 517 5.52 -16.12 -8.20
N ARG A 518 4.26 -16.58 -8.25
CA ARG A 518 3.24 -16.01 -9.15
C ARG A 518 2.55 -14.83 -8.50
N ILE A 519 2.39 -13.75 -9.26
CA ILE A 519 1.62 -12.56 -8.92
C ILE A 519 0.39 -12.52 -9.84
N SER A 520 -0.79 -12.63 -9.26
CA SER A 520 -2.06 -12.73 -10.01
C SER A 520 -3.01 -11.62 -9.62
N ARG A 521 -3.65 -10.99 -10.61
CA ARG A 521 -4.72 -10.03 -10.38
C ARG A 521 -5.97 -10.79 -9.96
N LEU A 522 -6.58 -10.38 -8.84
CA LEU A 522 -7.80 -10.94 -8.30
C LEU A 522 -8.99 -10.06 -8.70
N LEU A 523 -9.97 -10.65 -9.39
CA LEU A 523 -11.20 -9.99 -9.80
C LEU A 523 -12.28 -10.12 -8.71
N VAL A 524 -13.27 -9.21 -8.76
CA VAL A 524 -14.40 -9.18 -7.82
C VAL A 524 -15.18 -10.50 -7.79
N ASP A 525 -15.29 -11.18 -8.94
CA ASP A 525 -15.95 -12.49 -9.04
C ASP A 525 -15.14 -13.63 -8.38
N GLY A 526 -13.96 -13.35 -7.85
CA GLY A 526 -13.03 -14.29 -7.23
C GLY A 526 -12.19 -15.09 -8.22
N SER A 527 -12.35 -14.87 -9.53
CA SER A 527 -11.40 -15.39 -10.52
C SER A 527 -10.12 -14.56 -10.51
N SER A 528 -9.01 -15.17 -10.90
CA SER A 528 -7.73 -14.49 -11.02
C SER A 528 -6.98 -14.93 -12.27
N TYR A 529 -6.05 -14.09 -12.71
CA TYR A 529 -5.13 -14.41 -13.79
C TYR A 529 -3.72 -13.90 -13.44
N VAL A 530 -2.71 -14.62 -13.93
CA VAL A 530 -1.30 -14.25 -13.69
C VAL A 530 -0.98 -13.01 -14.51
N GLU A 531 -0.37 -12.03 -13.87
CA GLU A 531 0.08 -10.78 -14.51
C GLU A 531 1.57 -10.54 -14.31
N ALA A 532 2.16 -11.14 -13.29
CA ALA A 532 3.61 -11.13 -13.13
C ALA A 532 4.16 -12.39 -12.47
N VAL A 533 5.46 -12.59 -12.64
CA VAL A 533 6.26 -13.60 -11.94
C VAL A 533 7.49 -12.94 -11.33
N ASN A 534 7.92 -13.39 -10.16
CA ASN A 534 9.08 -12.83 -9.46
C ASN A 534 10.32 -13.75 -9.52
N ASP A 535 11.40 -13.29 -8.89
CA ASP A 535 12.68 -14.01 -8.75
C ASP A 535 12.53 -15.41 -8.17
N HIS A 536 11.57 -15.62 -7.26
CA HIS A 536 11.28 -16.94 -6.71
C HIS A 536 10.74 -17.92 -7.76
N TRP A 537 9.85 -17.46 -8.66
CA TRP A 537 9.38 -18.28 -9.77
C TRP A 537 10.52 -18.57 -10.75
N LEU A 538 11.34 -17.57 -11.09
CA LEU A 538 12.49 -17.74 -11.98
C LEU A 538 13.50 -18.76 -11.44
N ALA A 539 13.73 -18.79 -10.13
CA ALA A 539 14.61 -19.76 -9.49
C ALA A 539 14.11 -21.21 -9.64
N GLN A 540 12.80 -21.41 -9.69
CA GLN A 540 12.17 -22.72 -9.90
C GLN A 540 12.09 -23.11 -11.39
N HIS A 541 12.28 -22.15 -12.29
CA HIS A 541 12.15 -22.31 -13.74
C HIS A 541 13.44 -21.89 -14.48
N PRO A 542 14.46 -22.76 -14.58
CA PRO A 542 15.76 -22.42 -15.17
C PRO A 542 15.72 -21.95 -16.63
N LYS A 543 14.70 -22.40 -17.38
CA LYS A 543 14.38 -21.92 -18.74
C LYS A 543 13.03 -21.22 -18.74
N TRP A 544 12.85 -20.28 -17.80
CA TRP A 544 11.60 -19.57 -17.57
C TRP A 544 10.95 -19.00 -18.83
N TRP A 545 11.74 -18.57 -19.82
CA TRP A 545 11.23 -18.04 -21.09
C TRP A 545 10.42 -19.06 -21.90
N LEU A 546 10.68 -20.36 -21.74
CA LEU A 546 9.87 -21.43 -22.35
C LEU A 546 8.62 -21.74 -21.52
N ASP A 547 8.71 -21.56 -20.21
CA ASP A 547 7.65 -21.92 -19.26
C ASP A 547 6.57 -20.83 -19.13
N LEU A 548 6.88 -19.58 -19.50
CA LEU A 548 5.91 -18.46 -19.49
C LEU A 548 4.66 -18.74 -20.32
N ALA A 549 4.79 -19.48 -21.43
CA ALA A 549 3.65 -19.87 -22.26
C ALA A 549 2.62 -20.74 -21.52
N SER A 550 3.02 -21.42 -20.44
CA SER A 550 2.09 -22.20 -19.61
C SER A 550 1.26 -21.35 -18.65
N LEU A 551 1.65 -20.10 -18.42
CA LEU A 551 0.97 -19.16 -17.52
C LEU A 551 -0.04 -18.27 -18.25
N ASP A 552 -0.04 -18.31 -19.59
CA ASP A 552 -0.88 -17.48 -20.45
C ASP A 552 -2.36 -17.82 -20.25
N GLY A 553 -3.04 -17.02 -19.44
CA GLY A 553 -4.47 -17.12 -19.21
C GLY A 553 -5.20 -16.23 -20.22
N LYS A 554 -6.29 -16.73 -20.81
CA LYS A 554 -7.15 -16.06 -21.82
C LYS A 554 -7.67 -14.64 -21.46
N LYS A 555 -7.31 -14.09 -20.30
CA LYS A 555 -7.72 -12.77 -19.77
C LYS A 555 -6.56 -11.78 -19.56
N ALA A 556 -5.31 -12.22 -19.43
CA ALA A 556 -4.17 -11.33 -19.18
C ALA A 556 -3.67 -10.72 -20.49
N THR A 557 -3.45 -9.40 -20.54
CA THR A 557 -2.92 -8.73 -21.73
C THR A 557 -1.42 -8.96 -21.92
N SER A 558 -0.68 -9.17 -20.82
CA SER A 558 0.74 -9.54 -20.82
C SER A 558 1.17 -10.07 -19.44
N ILE A 559 2.32 -10.74 -19.36
CA ILE A 559 2.96 -11.20 -18.12
C ILE A 559 4.27 -10.44 -17.93
N THR A 560 4.42 -9.74 -16.81
CA THR A 560 5.66 -9.06 -16.42
C THR A 560 6.60 -10.02 -15.70
N VAL A 561 7.89 -10.00 -16.05
CA VAL A 561 8.92 -10.80 -15.39
C VAL A 561 9.79 -9.92 -14.50
N LEU A 562 9.68 -10.13 -13.19
CA LEU A 562 10.39 -9.36 -12.16
C LEU A 562 11.62 -10.11 -11.66
N GLY A 563 12.65 -9.38 -11.24
CA GLY A 563 13.84 -9.95 -10.59
C GLY A 563 14.97 -10.37 -11.52
N VAL A 564 14.90 -10.04 -12.81
CA VAL A 564 16.03 -10.22 -13.74
C VAL A 564 16.95 -9.00 -13.67
N HIS A 565 18.25 -9.26 -13.54
CA HIS A 565 19.28 -8.23 -13.46
C HIS A 565 20.35 -8.41 -14.54
N ASP A 566 20.95 -7.32 -14.96
CA ASP A 566 22.10 -7.35 -15.86
C ASP A 566 23.43 -7.59 -15.11
N THR A 567 24.54 -7.60 -15.86
CA THR A 567 25.89 -7.75 -15.31
C THR A 567 26.33 -6.61 -14.39
N LYS A 568 25.71 -5.43 -14.49
CA LYS A 568 25.91 -4.26 -13.62
C LYS A 568 24.94 -4.22 -12.43
N ASN A 569 24.12 -5.27 -12.29
CA ASN A 569 23.10 -5.41 -11.24
C ASN A 569 21.91 -4.43 -11.37
N GLN A 570 21.71 -3.84 -12.55
CA GLN A 570 20.53 -3.04 -12.84
C GLN A 570 19.34 -3.94 -13.13
N VAL A 571 18.14 -3.52 -12.74
CA VAL A 571 16.89 -4.25 -13.04
C VAL A 571 16.65 -4.21 -14.55
N VAL A 572 16.32 -5.36 -15.13
CA VAL A 572 15.98 -5.51 -16.55
C VAL A 572 14.46 -5.68 -16.67
N PRO A 573 13.73 -4.69 -17.22
CA PRO A 573 12.31 -4.84 -17.51
C PRO A 573 12.06 -5.88 -18.62
N ILE A 574 11.21 -6.86 -18.34
CA ILE A 574 10.89 -7.96 -19.26
C ILE A 574 9.38 -8.24 -19.23
N TRP A 575 8.81 -8.50 -20.41
CA TRP A 575 7.41 -8.87 -20.57
C TRP A 575 7.25 -10.06 -21.53
N TYR A 576 6.13 -10.75 -21.40
CA TYR A 576 5.68 -11.80 -22.30
C TYR A 576 4.25 -11.53 -22.75
N GLN A 577 4.01 -11.57 -24.06
CA GLN A 577 2.69 -11.42 -24.66
C GLN A 577 2.62 -12.26 -25.95
N ASP A 578 1.55 -13.04 -26.13
CA ASP A 578 1.25 -13.78 -27.37
C ASP A 578 2.44 -14.63 -27.89
N GLY A 579 3.12 -15.35 -27.00
CA GLY A 579 4.28 -16.19 -27.36
C GLY A 579 5.59 -15.44 -27.59
N LYS A 580 5.61 -14.11 -27.42
CA LYS A 580 6.76 -13.24 -27.69
C LYS A 580 7.31 -12.68 -26.39
N ILE A 581 8.63 -12.61 -26.29
CA ILE A 581 9.33 -12.06 -25.13
C ILE A 581 9.95 -10.73 -25.49
N ILE A 582 9.70 -9.74 -24.64
CA ILE A 582 10.19 -8.38 -24.76
C ILE A 582 11.25 -8.21 -23.66
N ILE A 583 12.50 -8.01 -24.05
CA ILE A 583 13.60 -7.67 -23.12
C ILE A 583 14.00 -6.24 -23.43
N ALA A 584 13.86 -5.33 -22.48
CA ALA A 584 14.22 -3.93 -22.70
C ALA A 584 15.71 -3.77 -23.08
N SER A 585 16.01 -2.80 -23.92
CA SER A 585 17.38 -2.45 -24.30
C SER A 585 18.19 -1.94 -23.09
N SER A 586 19.52 -2.07 -23.12
CA SER A 586 20.39 -1.66 -22.00
C SER A 586 20.32 -0.19 -21.62
N LYS A 587 19.92 0.69 -22.54
CA LYS A 587 19.68 2.12 -22.26
C LYS A 587 18.46 2.36 -21.35
N LEU A 588 17.60 1.35 -21.20
CA LEU A 588 16.38 1.42 -20.40
C LEU A 588 16.44 0.54 -19.14
N HIS A 589 17.57 -0.12 -18.87
CA HIS A 589 17.75 -0.84 -17.61
C HIS A 589 17.70 0.13 -16.42
N GLY A 590 17.13 -0.33 -15.30
CA GLY A 590 16.95 0.47 -14.09
C GLY A 590 15.88 1.55 -14.17
N LYS A 591 15.26 1.78 -15.34
CA LYS A 591 14.17 2.73 -15.51
C LYS A 591 12.82 2.13 -15.15
N GLN A 592 11.86 2.97 -14.75
CA GLN A 592 10.47 2.56 -14.56
C GLN A 592 9.75 2.57 -15.91
N LEU A 593 9.59 1.39 -16.50
CA LEU A 593 8.95 1.22 -17.80
C LEU A 593 7.55 0.64 -17.67
N GLN A 594 6.63 1.17 -18.48
CA GLN A 594 5.31 0.58 -18.73
C GLN A 594 5.25 0.03 -20.16
N PHE A 595 4.86 -1.24 -20.29
CA PHE A 595 4.62 -1.86 -21.59
C PHE A 595 3.16 -1.65 -22.02
N PHE A 596 2.97 -1.05 -23.19
CA PHE A 596 1.64 -0.72 -23.73
C PHE A 596 1.09 -1.76 -24.70
N GLY A 597 1.93 -2.69 -25.16
CA GLY A 597 1.55 -3.72 -26.10
C GLY A 597 2.41 -3.76 -27.35
N LEU A 598 1.98 -4.60 -28.28
CA LEU A 598 2.62 -4.82 -29.58
C LEU A 598 2.03 -3.85 -30.63
N TYR A 599 2.88 -3.34 -31.52
CA TYR A 599 2.56 -2.32 -32.51
C TYR A 599 3.13 -2.65 -33.89
N GLY A 600 2.40 -2.27 -34.95
CA GLY A 600 2.78 -2.45 -36.34
C GLY A 600 2.89 -3.92 -36.73
N ASP A 601 1.77 -4.65 -36.69
CA ASP A 601 1.69 -6.10 -36.99
C ASP A 601 2.66 -6.94 -36.14
N ASP A 602 2.66 -6.67 -34.84
CA ASP A 602 3.50 -7.31 -33.83
C ASP A 602 5.00 -7.26 -34.12
N GLN A 603 5.47 -6.25 -34.86
CA GLN A 603 6.90 -6.08 -35.13
C GLN A 603 7.62 -5.32 -34.01
N TRP A 604 6.90 -4.52 -33.23
CA TRP A 604 7.46 -3.60 -32.24
C TRP A 604 6.76 -3.71 -30.89
N ALA A 605 7.52 -3.60 -29.81
CA ALA A 605 7.02 -3.35 -28.46
C ALA A 605 7.02 -1.84 -28.18
N LEU A 606 5.94 -1.34 -27.60
CA LEU A 606 5.84 0.05 -27.13
C LEU A 606 6.13 0.11 -25.63
N LEU A 607 7.15 0.89 -25.27
CA LEU A 607 7.66 1.02 -23.91
C LEU A 607 7.66 2.50 -23.52
N LEU A 608 6.91 2.88 -22.50
CA LEU A 608 6.92 4.24 -21.94
C LEU A 608 7.85 4.27 -20.73
N ASP A 609 8.80 5.20 -20.72
CA ASP A 609 9.56 5.55 -19.54
C ASP A 609 8.76 6.53 -18.69
N VAL A 610 8.21 6.06 -17.57
CA VAL A 610 7.26 6.79 -16.72
C VAL A 610 7.90 8.07 -16.15
N GLU A 611 9.20 8.04 -15.87
CA GLU A 611 9.90 9.17 -15.27
C GLU A 611 10.19 10.29 -16.28
N SER A 612 10.61 9.93 -17.51
CA SER A 612 10.92 10.92 -18.54
C SER A 612 9.73 11.30 -19.43
N GLY A 613 8.65 10.51 -19.40
CA GLY A 613 7.51 10.62 -20.31
C GLY A 613 7.82 10.14 -21.74
N LEU A 614 9.02 9.60 -22.01
CA LEU A 614 9.42 9.25 -23.38
C LEU A 614 8.86 7.89 -23.79
N LEU A 615 8.18 7.88 -24.94
CA LEU A 615 7.71 6.64 -25.56
C LEU A 615 8.76 6.08 -26.53
N TYR A 616 9.07 4.80 -26.38
CA TYR A 616 10.02 4.06 -27.21
C TYR A 616 9.31 2.97 -28.00
N ARG A 617 9.75 2.79 -29.25
CA ARG A 617 9.52 1.56 -30.00
C ARG A 617 10.76 0.68 -29.96
N GLN A 618 10.58 -0.60 -29.74
CA GLN A 618 11.67 -1.57 -29.70
C GLN A 618 11.34 -2.80 -30.55
N PRO A 619 12.27 -3.30 -31.40
CA PRO A 619 12.08 -4.59 -32.05
C PRO A 619 11.91 -5.71 -31.03
N LEU A 620 11.19 -6.77 -31.41
CA LEU A 620 11.01 -7.94 -30.54
C LEU A 620 12.25 -8.83 -30.49
N THR A 621 12.46 -9.49 -29.35
CA THR A 621 13.54 -10.47 -29.18
C THR A 621 13.11 -11.80 -29.78
N SER A 622 13.90 -12.36 -30.70
CA SER A 622 13.62 -13.70 -31.23
C SER A 622 13.82 -14.76 -30.15
N ASN A 623 12.79 -15.59 -29.88
CA ASN A 623 12.81 -16.62 -28.83
C ASN A 623 14.04 -17.56 -28.91
N GLY A 624 14.50 -17.89 -30.12
CA GLY A 624 15.66 -18.77 -30.33
C GLY A 624 17.02 -18.20 -29.87
N VAL A 625 17.10 -16.91 -29.53
CA VAL A 625 18.35 -16.24 -29.11
C VAL A 625 18.47 -16.16 -27.59
N ILE A 626 17.35 -16.32 -26.85
CA ILE A 626 17.29 -16.09 -25.40
C ILE A 626 18.18 -17.06 -24.60
N ASP A 627 18.31 -18.32 -25.05
CA ASP A 627 19.20 -19.33 -24.45
C ASP A 627 20.66 -18.85 -24.33
N GLY A 628 21.10 -17.89 -25.17
CA GLY A 628 22.43 -17.27 -25.09
C GLY A 628 22.47 -15.88 -24.44
N MET A 629 21.32 -15.32 -24.06
CA MET A 629 21.22 -13.98 -23.46
C MET A 629 21.26 -14.03 -21.93
N ILE A 630 20.91 -15.15 -21.32
CA ILE A 630 20.84 -15.32 -19.86
C ILE A 630 21.87 -16.37 -19.44
N ASN A 631 22.70 -16.04 -18.44
CA ASN A 631 23.70 -16.98 -17.94
C ASN A 631 23.13 -17.96 -16.90
N SER A 632 23.94 -18.93 -16.47
CA SER A 632 23.56 -19.92 -15.46
C SER A 632 23.22 -19.36 -14.07
N LYS A 633 23.50 -18.07 -13.83
CA LYS A 633 23.13 -17.34 -12.60
C LYS A 633 21.85 -16.51 -12.80
N GLY A 634 21.14 -16.66 -13.91
CA GLY A 634 19.91 -15.93 -14.21
C GLY A 634 20.12 -14.45 -14.59
N LYS A 635 21.37 -14.02 -14.84
CA LYS A 635 21.66 -12.64 -15.25
C LYS A 635 21.66 -12.48 -16.76
N LEU A 636 21.14 -11.34 -17.22
CA LEU A 636 21.24 -10.94 -18.62
C LEU A 636 22.68 -10.56 -18.96
N ILE A 637 23.27 -11.26 -19.92
CA ILE A 637 24.64 -11.05 -20.42
C ILE A 637 24.68 -10.48 -21.85
N LYS A 638 23.55 -10.47 -22.55
CA LYS A 638 23.40 -9.86 -23.87
C LYS A 638 22.14 -9.02 -23.90
N ASP A 639 22.27 -7.80 -24.40
CA ASP A 639 21.19 -6.81 -24.40
C ASP A 639 20.05 -7.16 -25.36
N GLY A 640 18.85 -6.68 -25.03
CA GLY A 640 17.72 -6.67 -25.95
C GLY A 640 17.96 -5.75 -27.16
N PRO A 641 17.09 -5.83 -28.19
CA PRO A 641 17.16 -4.97 -29.36
C PRO A 641 17.14 -3.48 -29.00
N GLU A 642 17.81 -2.63 -29.79
CA GLU A 642 17.88 -1.19 -29.49
C GLU A 642 16.49 -0.52 -29.53
N ALA A 643 16.11 0.13 -28.43
CA ALA A 643 14.92 0.95 -28.36
C ALA A 643 15.16 2.33 -28.98
N LYS A 644 14.20 2.82 -29.76
CA LYS A 644 14.24 4.16 -30.39
C LYS A 644 13.09 5.01 -29.87
N ALA A 645 13.43 6.20 -29.37
CA ALA A 645 12.43 7.18 -28.97
C ALA A 645 11.53 7.55 -30.17
N MET A 646 10.25 7.67 -29.91
CA MET A 646 9.24 8.07 -30.89
C MET A 646 9.00 9.58 -30.81
N LEU A 647 8.34 10.14 -31.84
CA LEU A 647 7.82 11.51 -31.84
C LEU A 647 8.86 12.58 -31.52
N GLY A 648 10.11 12.41 -31.96
CA GLY A 648 11.16 13.40 -31.71
C GLY A 648 11.59 13.55 -30.24
N GLY A 649 11.16 12.65 -29.35
CA GLY A 649 11.43 12.76 -27.91
C GLY A 649 10.45 13.63 -27.14
N GLU A 650 9.25 13.85 -27.68
CA GLU A 650 8.16 14.50 -26.93
C GLU A 650 7.74 13.66 -25.71
N GLN A 651 7.35 14.37 -24.64
CA GLN A 651 6.83 13.74 -23.42
C GLN A 651 5.37 13.34 -23.64
N ILE A 652 5.06 12.08 -23.39
CA ILE A 652 3.76 11.46 -23.62
C ILE A 652 3.07 11.24 -22.28
N LYS A 653 1.83 11.71 -22.20
CA LYS A 653 0.97 11.58 -21.02
C LYS A 653 0.12 10.31 -21.10
N GLU A 654 -0.53 10.08 -22.24
CA GLU A 654 -1.53 9.00 -22.40
C GLU A 654 -1.37 8.32 -23.76
N PRO A 655 -0.60 7.22 -23.87
CA PRO A 655 -0.57 6.41 -25.08
C PRO A 655 -1.61 5.27 -25.02
N ALA A 656 -2.31 5.05 -26.12
CA ALA A 656 -3.30 3.98 -26.24
C ALA A 656 -3.31 3.40 -27.67
N ILE A 657 -3.36 2.06 -27.78
CA ILE A 657 -3.54 1.39 -29.07
C ILE A 657 -5.04 1.23 -29.32
N MET A 658 -5.55 1.81 -30.40
CA MET A 658 -6.96 1.74 -30.81
C MET A 658 -7.06 1.48 -32.32
N ASP A 659 -7.81 0.46 -32.71
CA ASP A 659 -8.02 0.06 -34.11
C ASP A 659 -6.70 -0.14 -34.87
N GLY A 660 -5.69 -0.70 -34.19
CA GLY A 660 -4.34 -0.91 -34.72
C GLY A 660 -3.47 0.36 -34.81
N ASN A 661 -4.01 1.55 -34.50
CA ASN A 661 -3.25 2.79 -34.49
C ASN A 661 -2.88 3.19 -33.06
N LEU A 662 -1.76 3.90 -32.92
CA LEU A 662 -1.33 4.43 -31.62
C LEU A 662 -1.85 5.86 -31.48
N ARG A 663 -2.74 6.09 -30.53
CA ARG A 663 -3.16 7.43 -30.10
C ARG A 663 -2.29 7.88 -28.95
N VAL A 664 -1.83 9.12 -29.00
CA VAL A 664 -1.02 9.71 -27.93
C VAL A 664 -1.47 11.13 -27.65
N THR A 665 -1.44 11.49 -26.37
CA THR A 665 -1.44 12.88 -25.92
C THR A 665 -0.03 13.24 -25.49
N ILE A 666 0.55 14.28 -26.10
CA ILE A 666 1.82 14.86 -25.64
C ILE A 666 1.56 15.87 -24.51
N GLU A 667 2.53 16.08 -23.63
CA GLU A 667 2.41 16.90 -22.40
C GLU A 667 1.91 18.33 -22.66
N SER A 668 2.21 18.89 -23.83
CA SER A 668 1.70 20.20 -24.23
C SER A 668 0.19 20.24 -24.49
N GLY A 669 -0.50 19.09 -24.51
CA GLY A 669 -1.93 18.95 -24.76
C GLY A 669 -2.29 18.71 -26.23
N VAL A 670 -1.38 18.18 -27.04
CA VAL A 670 -1.65 17.87 -28.47
C VAL A 670 -1.93 16.38 -28.63
N ASN A 671 -3.02 16.04 -29.33
CA ASN A 671 -3.42 14.67 -29.59
C ASN A 671 -3.01 14.25 -31.01
N LEU A 672 -2.26 13.15 -31.09
CA LEU A 672 -1.77 12.59 -32.34
C LEU A 672 -2.27 11.15 -32.50
N VAL A 673 -2.50 10.75 -33.75
CA VAL A 673 -2.72 9.35 -34.15
C VAL A 673 -1.59 8.92 -35.06
N LEU A 674 -0.93 7.84 -34.70
CA LEU A 674 0.15 7.25 -35.47
C LEU A 674 -0.37 5.99 -36.15
N SER A 675 -0.23 5.96 -37.48
CA SER A 675 -0.60 4.79 -38.27
C SER A 675 0.40 3.66 -38.07
N ALA A 676 -0.09 2.45 -37.78
CA ALA A 676 0.74 1.24 -37.72
C ALA A 676 1.54 0.99 -39.01
N TYR A 677 0.98 1.38 -40.17
CA TYR A 677 1.58 1.11 -41.48
C TYR A 677 2.60 2.16 -41.91
N SER A 678 2.25 3.45 -41.83
CA SER A 678 3.13 4.53 -42.30
C SER A 678 4.08 5.05 -41.22
N GLY A 679 3.74 4.85 -39.94
CA GLY A 679 4.45 5.46 -38.81
C GLY A 679 4.35 6.99 -38.76
N MET A 680 3.55 7.61 -39.63
CA MET A 680 3.33 9.06 -39.63
C MET A 680 2.39 9.43 -38.49
N ALA A 681 2.76 10.48 -37.74
CA ALA A 681 1.93 11.07 -36.70
C ALA A 681 1.01 12.13 -37.31
N THR A 682 -0.29 11.93 -37.16
CA THR A 682 -1.33 12.84 -37.64
C THR A 682 -1.97 13.57 -36.46
N LEU A 683 -1.95 14.89 -36.50
CA LEU A 683 -2.68 15.78 -35.60
C LEU A 683 -4.19 15.59 -35.78
N VAL A 684 -4.87 15.26 -34.68
CA VAL A 684 -6.32 15.03 -34.67
C VAL A 684 -7.08 15.91 -33.69
N ALA A 685 -6.45 16.33 -32.59
CA ALA A 685 -7.09 17.19 -31.60
C ALA A 685 -6.09 18.00 -30.77
N VAL A 686 -6.57 19.04 -30.10
CA VAL A 686 -5.86 19.76 -29.04
C VAL A 686 -6.72 19.83 -27.78
N GLU A 687 -6.10 19.57 -26.63
CA GLU A 687 -6.72 19.58 -25.32
C GLU A 687 -7.00 21.00 -24.82
N LYS A 688 -7.80 21.07 -23.76
CA LYS A 688 -8.08 22.30 -23.02
C LYS A 688 -6.81 23.01 -22.56
N SER A 689 -5.85 22.28 -22.00
CA SER A 689 -4.59 22.82 -21.49
C SER A 689 -3.80 23.57 -22.57
N TRP A 690 -3.72 23.01 -23.78
CA TRP A 690 -3.07 23.63 -24.92
C TRP A 690 -3.81 24.91 -25.36
N GLN A 691 -5.13 24.82 -25.50
CA GLN A 691 -5.97 25.93 -25.97
C GLN A 691 -6.01 27.10 -24.98
N SER A 692 -6.05 26.84 -23.67
CA SER A 692 -6.01 27.88 -22.64
C SER A 692 -4.70 28.66 -22.62
N ASN A 693 -3.61 28.08 -23.12
CA ASN A 693 -2.29 28.71 -23.21
C ASN A 693 -2.02 29.40 -24.56
N SER A 694 -2.89 29.17 -25.55
CA SER A 694 -2.79 29.79 -26.86
C SER A 694 -3.22 31.26 -26.78
N HIS A 695 -2.40 32.15 -27.35
CA HIS A 695 -2.70 33.58 -27.40
C HIS A 695 -3.53 33.93 -28.65
N ASP A 696 -3.25 33.26 -29.77
CA ASP A 696 -4.00 33.34 -31.02
C ASP A 696 -4.21 31.91 -31.54
N LEU A 697 -5.40 31.37 -31.25
CA LEU A 697 -5.74 29.98 -31.52
C LEU A 697 -5.54 29.59 -32.99
N ILE A 698 -5.89 30.48 -33.93
CA ILE A 698 -5.79 30.19 -35.35
C ILE A 698 -4.31 30.18 -35.77
N ALA A 699 -3.55 31.20 -35.38
CA ALA A 699 -2.13 31.27 -35.71
C ALA A 699 -1.32 30.13 -35.09
N ASP A 700 -1.63 29.75 -33.85
CA ASP A 700 -0.95 28.66 -33.13
C ASP A 700 -1.28 27.29 -33.74
N LEU A 701 -2.52 27.06 -34.20
CA LEU A 701 -2.91 25.84 -34.92
C LEU A 701 -2.20 25.71 -36.28
N GLU A 702 -2.02 26.83 -37.00
CA GLU A 702 -1.25 26.87 -38.26
C GLU A 702 0.24 26.59 -38.06
N ILE A 703 0.81 26.97 -36.92
CA ILE A 703 2.18 26.57 -36.54
C ILE A 703 2.22 25.08 -36.24
N LEU A 704 1.23 24.57 -35.50
CA LEU A 704 1.13 23.16 -35.14
C LEU A 704 1.02 22.25 -36.37
N ALA A 705 0.23 22.66 -37.37
CA ALA A 705 0.05 21.96 -38.65
C ALA A 705 1.32 21.92 -39.52
N LYS A 706 2.30 22.80 -39.28
CA LYS A 706 3.62 22.70 -39.93
C LYS A 706 4.53 21.66 -39.29
N ASN A 707 4.31 21.38 -38.00
CA ASN A 707 5.13 20.45 -37.23
C ASN A 707 4.64 19.00 -37.34
N TRP A 708 3.35 18.80 -37.58
CA TRP A 708 2.72 17.48 -37.66
C TRP A 708 1.92 17.34 -38.95
N SER A 709 1.87 16.13 -39.52
CA SER A 709 0.86 15.85 -40.54
C SER A 709 -0.52 16.04 -39.92
N HIS A 710 -1.52 16.48 -40.67
CA HIS A 710 -2.85 16.73 -40.13
C HIS A 710 -3.92 16.29 -41.12
N THR A 711 -5.13 16.02 -40.63
CA THR A 711 -6.30 15.89 -41.51
C THR A 711 -6.82 17.29 -41.87
N ASP A 712 -7.83 17.39 -42.72
CA ASP A 712 -8.42 18.69 -43.06
C ASP A 712 -9.01 19.41 -41.83
N VAL A 713 -9.27 18.66 -40.75
CA VAL A 713 -9.90 19.12 -39.51
C VAL A 713 -9.08 18.73 -38.27
N VAL A 714 -9.09 19.57 -37.25
CA VAL A 714 -8.60 19.23 -35.90
C VAL A 714 -9.68 19.53 -34.86
N ALA A 715 -9.93 18.58 -33.97
CA ALA A 715 -10.87 18.73 -32.88
C ALA A 715 -10.33 19.64 -31.77
N LEU A 716 -11.19 20.51 -31.24
CA LEU A 716 -10.90 21.46 -30.19
C LEU A 716 -11.73 21.11 -28.96
N GLN A 717 -11.07 20.69 -27.88
CA GLN A 717 -11.73 20.42 -26.60
C GLN A 717 -12.36 21.68 -25.95
N GLY A 718 -11.75 22.85 -26.18
CA GLY A 718 -12.19 24.14 -25.68
C GLY A 718 -11.46 24.57 -24.41
N SER A 719 -11.54 25.85 -24.03
CA SER A 719 -10.74 26.44 -22.94
C SER A 719 -11.35 26.32 -21.53
N SER A 720 -12.55 25.76 -21.41
CA SER A 720 -13.27 25.53 -20.14
C SER A 720 -13.98 24.17 -20.14
N ASP A 721 -14.38 23.67 -18.96
CA ASP A 721 -15.10 22.38 -18.84
C ASP A 721 -16.53 22.44 -19.38
N GLU A 722 -17.05 23.64 -19.60
CA GLU A 722 -18.35 23.90 -20.22
C GLU A 722 -18.24 24.16 -21.73
N ALA A 723 -17.03 24.11 -22.30
CA ALA A 723 -16.83 24.38 -23.70
C ALA A 723 -17.50 23.33 -24.58
N MET A 724 -18.19 23.82 -25.60
CA MET A 724 -18.88 22.98 -26.58
C MET A 724 -17.85 22.33 -27.52
N PRO A 725 -18.06 21.09 -27.97
CA PRO A 725 -17.22 20.45 -28.97
C PRO A 725 -17.09 21.33 -30.21
N ALA A 726 -15.85 21.56 -30.63
CA ALA A 726 -15.56 22.37 -31.79
C ALA A 726 -14.49 21.72 -32.67
N TRP A 727 -14.41 22.16 -33.92
CA TRP A 727 -13.46 21.69 -34.91
C TRP A 727 -12.89 22.88 -35.68
N TYR A 728 -11.57 22.92 -35.83
CA TYR A 728 -10.90 23.86 -36.71
C TYR A 728 -10.70 23.21 -38.08
N TYR A 729 -11.11 23.89 -39.14
CA TYR A 729 -10.97 23.41 -40.51
C TYR A 729 -9.92 24.24 -41.25
N PHE A 730 -8.79 23.63 -41.61
CA PHE A 730 -7.60 24.32 -42.13
C PHE A 730 -7.85 25.03 -43.46
N GLN A 731 -8.67 24.46 -44.34
CA GLN A 731 -8.82 24.98 -45.70
C GLN A 731 -9.53 26.35 -45.74
N SER A 732 -10.51 26.59 -44.86
CA SER A 732 -11.16 27.91 -44.74
C SER A 732 -10.77 28.70 -43.49
N GLN A 733 -9.94 28.13 -42.61
CA GLN A 733 -9.51 28.73 -41.34
C GLN A 733 -10.68 29.08 -40.41
N GLU A 734 -11.73 28.26 -40.42
CA GLU A 734 -12.95 28.47 -39.64
C GLU A 734 -13.02 27.49 -38.46
N ILE A 735 -13.61 27.95 -37.35
CA ILE A 735 -13.96 27.11 -36.19
C ILE A 735 -15.46 26.82 -36.23
N VAL A 736 -15.81 25.54 -36.27
CA VAL A 736 -17.19 25.06 -36.25
C VAL A 736 -17.51 24.53 -34.86
N VAL A 737 -18.50 25.12 -34.20
CA VAL A 737 -18.94 24.72 -32.85
C VAL A 737 -20.23 23.92 -32.95
N ALA A 738 -20.25 22.71 -32.40
CA ALA A 738 -21.47 21.92 -32.25
C ALA A 738 -22.22 22.35 -30.99
N LYS A 739 -23.05 23.38 -31.16
CA LYS A 739 -23.97 23.86 -30.11
C LYS A 739 -24.87 22.71 -29.66
N ASP A 740 -25.15 22.62 -28.37
CA ASP A 740 -26.00 21.59 -27.75
C ASP A 740 -25.43 20.16 -27.64
N LEU A 741 -24.19 19.93 -28.08
CA LEU A 741 -23.45 18.70 -27.82
C LEU A 741 -22.40 18.87 -26.73
N LYS A 742 -22.02 17.76 -26.09
CA LYS A 742 -20.90 17.66 -25.15
C LYS A 742 -19.92 16.59 -25.61
N TRP A 743 -18.66 16.66 -25.18
CA TRP A 743 -17.67 15.62 -25.49
C TRP A 743 -18.05 14.23 -24.94
N SER A 744 -18.83 14.18 -23.85
CA SER A 744 -19.44 12.96 -23.32
C SER A 744 -20.43 12.28 -24.28
N ASP A 745 -20.90 13.02 -25.29
CA ASP A 745 -21.79 12.50 -26.34
C ASP A 745 -21.01 11.82 -27.48
N HIS A 746 -19.67 11.77 -27.36
CA HIS A 746 -18.73 11.21 -28.32
C HIS A 746 -18.89 11.74 -29.76
N PRO A 747 -18.95 13.07 -29.96
CA PRO A 747 -19.17 13.63 -31.28
C PRO A 747 -17.97 13.40 -32.19
N ARG A 748 -18.25 13.08 -33.46
CA ARG A 748 -17.24 12.81 -34.50
C ARG A 748 -17.56 13.60 -35.76
N TRP A 749 -16.52 14.20 -36.34
CA TRP A 749 -16.65 14.81 -37.65
C TRP A 749 -16.79 13.74 -38.73
N ILE A 750 -17.77 13.90 -39.62
CA ILE A 750 -18.06 12.98 -40.73
C ILE A 750 -17.58 13.56 -42.06
N GLY A 751 -17.75 14.86 -42.28
CA GLY A 751 -17.36 15.50 -43.53
C GLY A 751 -17.93 16.90 -43.68
N LYS A 752 -17.61 17.54 -44.82
CA LYS A 752 -18.16 18.84 -45.23
C LYS A 752 -18.96 18.65 -46.52
N SER A 753 -20.03 19.42 -46.71
CA SER A 753 -20.77 19.43 -47.97
C SER A 753 -19.91 19.92 -49.13
N ILE A 754 -20.25 19.49 -50.35
CA ILE A 754 -19.46 19.78 -51.56
C ILE A 754 -19.42 21.27 -51.90
N ASP A 755 -20.51 21.98 -51.65
CA ASP A 755 -20.60 23.44 -51.78
C ASP A 755 -19.91 24.20 -50.62
N GLY A 756 -19.45 23.47 -49.60
CA GLY A 756 -18.81 24.01 -48.40
C GLY A 756 -19.76 24.71 -47.41
N SER A 757 -21.07 24.69 -47.65
CA SER A 757 -22.06 25.40 -46.83
C SER A 757 -22.45 24.68 -45.54
N ALA A 758 -22.12 23.39 -45.39
CA ALA A 758 -22.55 22.54 -44.29
C ALA A 758 -21.43 21.63 -43.74
N PHE A 759 -21.45 21.42 -42.43
CA PHE A 759 -20.51 20.58 -41.69
C PHE A 759 -21.27 19.44 -40.98
N TYR A 760 -20.85 18.20 -41.18
CA TYR A 760 -21.55 17.01 -40.69
C TYR A 760 -20.85 16.40 -39.48
N ILE A 761 -21.62 16.17 -38.41
CA ILE A 761 -21.15 15.62 -37.15
C ILE A 761 -22.07 14.49 -36.72
N TYR A 762 -21.50 13.38 -36.28
CA TYR A 762 -22.25 12.25 -35.72
C TYR A 762 -22.09 12.20 -34.21
N ALA A 763 -23.20 12.14 -33.47
CA ALA A 763 -23.25 11.96 -32.02
C ALA A 763 -24.62 11.38 -31.63
N LYS A 764 -24.71 10.63 -30.51
CA LYS A 764 -26.00 10.12 -29.98
C LYS A 764 -26.90 9.47 -31.06
N ASP A 765 -26.32 8.58 -31.86
CA ASP A 765 -27.02 7.89 -32.94
C ASP A 765 -27.71 8.83 -33.95
N THR A 766 -27.19 10.05 -34.09
CA THR A 766 -27.78 11.11 -34.91
C THR A 766 -26.69 11.80 -35.73
N LEU A 767 -26.94 11.94 -37.02
CA LEU A 767 -26.13 12.76 -37.92
C LEU A 767 -26.70 14.18 -37.89
N TYR A 768 -25.92 15.10 -37.37
CA TYR A 768 -26.19 16.53 -37.34
C TYR A 768 -25.54 17.22 -38.54
N VAL A 769 -26.19 18.27 -39.03
CA VAL A 769 -25.64 19.19 -40.01
C VAL A 769 -25.60 20.60 -39.42
N ILE A 770 -24.44 21.25 -39.50
CA ILE A 770 -24.25 22.63 -39.08
C ILE A 770 -24.12 23.48 -40.34
N ASN A 771 -25.03 24.45 -40.50
CA ASN A 771 -24.90 25.44 -41.57
C ASN A 771 -23.78 26.42 -41.22
N MET A 772 -22.80 26.55 -42.12
CA MET A 772 -21.57 27.35 -41.89
C MET A 772 -21.84 28.86 -41.88
N GLU A 773 -22.88 29.36 -42.56
CA GLU A 773 -23.21 30.79 -42.58
C GLU A 773 -24.02 31.23 -41.35
N ARG A 774 -24.97 30.41 -40.90
CA ARG A 774 -25.90 30.73 -39.82
C ARG A 774 -25.50 30.12 -38.47
N GLY A 775 -24.58 29.15 -38.47
CA GLY A 775 -24.16 28.40 -37.28
C GLY A 775 -25.30 27.64 -36.60
N ALA A 776 -26.37 27.32 -37.35
CA ALA A 776 -27.51 26.57 -36.88
C ALA A 776 -27.26 25.07 -37.09
N MET A 777 -27.44 24.28 -36.03
CA MET A 777 -27.33 22.82 -36.07
C MET A 777 -28.71 22.20 -36.20
N THR A 778 -28.90 21.30 -37.15
CA THR A 778 -30.15 20.55 -37.34
C THR A 778 -29.88 19.06 -37.46
N GLU A 779 -30.84 18.23 -37.06
CA GLU A 779 -30.78 16.79 -37.24
C GLU A 779 -31.02 16.44 -38.72
N LYS A 780 -30.12 15.65 -39.31
CA LYS A 780 -30.22 15.18 -40.71
C LYS A 780 -30.73 13.75 -40.81
N GLY A 781 -30.50 12.92 -39.80
CA GLY A 781 -31.01 11.56 -39.74
C GLY A 781 -30.49 10.79 -38.52
N LYS A 782 -31.14 9.67 -38.18
CA LYS A 782 -30.72 8.80 -37.07
C LYS A 782 -30.10 7.52 -37.58
N PHE A 783 -28.92 7.21 -37.07
CA PHE A 783 -28.06 6.11 -37.50
C PHE A 783 -27.48 5.44 -36.27
N THR A 784 -27.46 4.12 -36.23
CA THR A 784 -26.71 3.39 -35.20
C THR A 784 -25.21 3.47 -35.45
N GLU A 785 -24.79 3.75 -36.69
CA GLU A 785 -23.41 4.06 -37.04
C GLU A 785 -23.35 4.99 -38.25
N ALA A 786 -22.53 6.05 -38.18
CA ALA A 786 -22.16 6.87 -39.33
C ALA A 786 -20.65 7.14 -39.30
N ASN A 787 -19.95 6.81 -40.39
CA ASN A 787 -18.50 7.01 -40.47
C ASN A 787 -18.03 7.19 -41.91
N VAL A 788 -16.91 7.88 -42.12
CA VAL A 788 -16.20 7.94 -43.40
C VAL A 788 -14.90 7.17 -43.28
N GLN A 789 -14.70 6.20 -44.18
CA GLN A 789 -13.47 5.42 -44.28
C GLN A 789 -12.87 5.57 -45.68
N GLY A 790 -11.73 6.25 -45.78
CA GLY A 790 -11.15 6.62 -47.07
C GLY A 790 -12.12 7.48 -47.88
N ASN A 791 -12.54 6.98 -49.04
CA ASN A 791 -13.50 7.67 -49.91
C ASN A 791 -14.93 7.11 -49.79
N SER A 792 -15.24 6.36 -48.73
CA SER A 792 -16.52 5.68 -48.55
C SER A 792 -17.26 6.20 -47.32
N LEU A 793 -18.47 6.72 -47.50
CA LEU A 793 -19.40 7.02 -46.42
C LEU A 793 -20.18 5.76 -46.07
N VAL A 794 -20.17 5.35 -44.81
CA VAL A 794 -20.93 4.22 -44.29
C VAL A 794 -22.00 4.75 -43.34
N LEU A 795 -23.25 4.41 -43.63
CA LEU A 795 -24.42 4.73 -42.81
C LEU A 795 -25.13 3.43 -42.45
N HIS A 796 -25.29 3.16 -41.17
CA HIS A 796 -26.04 2.02 -40.67
C HIS A 796 -27.15 2.47 -39.75
N THR A 797 -28.34 1.90 -39.90
CA THR A 797 -29.45 2.13 -38.98
C THR A 797 -30.31 0.89 -38.82
N THR A 798 -30.66 0.59 -37.58
CA THR A 798 -31.70 -0.39 -37.21
C THR A 798 -32.94 0.30 -36.66
N ILE A 799 -33.02 1.63 -36.78
CA ILE A 799 -34.13 2.43 -36.26
C ILE A 799 -35.31 2.27 -37.23
N PRO A 800 -36.46 1.73 -36.79
CA PRO A 800 -37.61 1.48 -37.66
C PRO A 800 -38.14 2.77 -38.28
N ASN A 801 -38.56 2.70 -39.55
CA ASN A 801 -39.14 3.81 -40.31
C ASN A 801 -38.25 5.07 -40.39
N ALA A 802 -36.92 4.91 -40.25
CA ALA A 802 -36.00 6.03 -40.41
C ALA A 802 -36.02 6.54 -41.86
N GLU A 803 -36.11 7.86 -42.04
CA GLU A 803 -35.88 8.49 -43.33
C GLU A 803 -34.40 8.88 -43.45
N ILE A 804 -33.73 8.30 -44.43
CA ILE A 804 -32.29 8.42 -44.67
C ILE A 804 -32.08 9.29 -45.89
N ASN A 805 -31.69 10.54 -45.64
CA ASN A 805 -31.25 11.47 -46.67
C ASN A 805 -29.72 11.40 -46.74
N ILE A 806 -29.17 10.86 -47.84
CA ILE A 806 -27.72 10.66 -47.97
C ILE A 806 -27.04 12.03 -48.13
N PRO A 807 -26.10 12.41 -47.24
CA PRO A 807 -25.37 13.67 -47.40
C PRO A 807 -24.35 13.54 -48.53
N THR A 808 -24.15 14.59 -49.33
CA THR A 808 -23.04 14.68 -50.28
C THR A 808 -21.82 15.30 -49.59
N LEU A 809 -20.69 14.58 -49.59
CA LEU A 809 -19.49 14.99 -48.85
C LEU A 809 -18.27 15.19 -49.76
N VAL A 810 -17.45 16.19 -49.45
CA VAL A 810 -16.15 16.42 -50.12
C VAL A 810 -15.25 15.19 -49.94
N ASN A 811 -14.51 14.82 -50.99
CA ASN A 811 -13.58 13.68 -51.02
C ASN A 811 -14.19 12.29 -50.80
N VAL A 812 -15.52 12.16 -50.72
CA VAL A 812 -16.21 10.86 -50.65
C VAL A 812 -16.78 10.51 -52.02
N LYS A 813 -16.45 9.32 -52.51
CA LYS A 813 -16.84 8.82 -53.84
C LYS A 813 -17.80 7.64 -53.78
N PHE A 814 -17.88 6.95 -52.65
CA PHE A 814 -18.74 5.80 -52.46
C PHE A 814 -19.62 6.00 -51.25
N CYS A 815 -20.85 5.50 -51.29
CA CYS A 815 -21.74 5.46 -50.14
C CYS A 815 -22.26 4.04 -49.94
N VAL A 816 -22.28 3.58 -48.69
CA VAL A 816 -22.87 2.32 -48.28
C VAL A 816 -23.92 2.62 -47.21
N VAL A 817 -25.16 2.27 -47.48
CA VAL A 817 -26.28 2.41 -46.55
C VAL A 817 -26.78 1.02 -46.20
N SER A 818 -26.79 0.69 -44.91
CA SER A 818 -27.38 -0.54 -44.39
C SER A 818 -28.52 -0.17 -43.46
N ALA A 819 -29.75 -0.41 -43.89
CA ALA A 819 -30.93 0.05 -43.17
C ALA A 819 -31.97 -1.07 -43.02
N THR A 820 -32.71 -1.04 -41.91
CA THR A 820 -33.80 -1.98 -41.62
C THR A 820 -35.14 -1.25 -41.59
N ASN A 821 -36.09 -1.66 -42.44
CA ASN A 821 -37.44 -1.08 -42.53
C ASN A 821 -37.42 0.46 -42.63
N ALA A 822 -36.59 1.00 -43.53
CA ALA A 822 -36.30 2.43 -43.63
C ALA A 822 -36.68 3.01 -45.00
N LYS A 823 -36.81 4.32 -45.08
CA LYS A 823 -36.95 5.06 -46.33
C LYS A 823 -35.60 5.67 -46.71
N VAL A 824 -34.97 5.22 -47.78
CA VAL A 824 -33.72 5.80 -48.29
C VAL A 824 -34.04 6.70 -49.47
N VAL A 825 -33.60 7.96 -49.41
CA VAL A 825 -33.77 8.94 -50.48
C VAL A 825 -32.42 9.17 -51.16
N ILE A 826 -32.38 8.94 -52.47
CA ILE A 826 -31.26 9.26 -53.35
C ILE A 826 -31.70 10.39 -54.26
N ASP A 827 -31.22 11.60 -54.01
CA ASP A 827 -31.54 12.77 -54.84
C ASP A 827 -30.64 12.88 -56.09
N ALA A 828 -30.97 13.83 -56.96
CA ALA A 828 -30.20 14.09 -58.17
C ALA A 828 -28.73 14.50 -57.90
N GLU A 829 -28.45 15.11 -56.74
CA GLU A 829 -27.11 15.51 -56.34
C GLU A 829 -26.29 14.29 -55.90
N ASN A 830 -26.89 13.38 -55.12
CA ASN A 830 -26.29 12.11 -54.73
C ASN A 830 -25.82 11.32 -55.96
N TRP A 831 -26.69 11.23 -56.98
CA TRP A 831 -26.39 10.58 -58.26
C TRP A 831 -25.23 11.21 -59.03
N LYS A 832 -25.10 12.54 -58.97
CA LYS A 832 -24.04 13.26 -59.67
C LYS A 832 -22.68 13.08 -59.00
N GLN A 833 -22.65 12.93 -57.67
CA GLN A 833 -21.43 13.04 -56.87
C GLN A 833 -20.83 11.68 -56.53
N TYR A 834 -21.66 10.69 -56.19
CA TYR A 834 -21.21 9.36 -55.86
C TYR A 834 -20.93 8.53 -57.11
N GLN A 835 -19.77 7.89 -57.16
CA GLN A 835 -19.43 6.89 -58.18
C GLN A 835 -20.21 5.60 -57.94
N ALA A 836 -20.44 5.24 -56.68
CA ALA A 836 -21.32 4.13 -56.32
C ALA A 836 -22.09 4.42 -55.03
N ILE A 837 -23.39 4.09 -55.02
CA ILE A 837 -24.22 4.04 -53.81
C ILE A 837 -24.71 2.61 -53.64
N THR A 838 -24.33 1.95 -52.55
CA THR A 838 -24.77 0.58 -52.25
C THR A 838 -25.75 0.61 -51.09
N ILE A 839 -26.97 0.12 -51.30
CA ILE A 839 -28.00 0.01 -50.26
C ILE A 839 -28.19 -1.46 -49.94
N HIS A 840 -27.76 -1.86 -48.74
CA HIS A 840 -28.06 -3.18 -48.20
C HIS A 840 -29.43 -3.13 -47.53
N ASN A 841 -30.39 -3.84 -48.14
CA ASN A 841 -31.72 -3.98 -47.57
C ASN A 841 -31.69 -5.12 -46.54
N LYS A 842 -31.92 -4.78 -45.28
CA LYS A 842 -32.07 -5.74 -44.20
C LYS A 842 -33.51 -5.74 -43.74
N MET A 843 -34.15 -6.89 -43.81
CA MET A 843 -35.57 -7.05 -43.50
C MET A 843 -35.74 -7.73 -42.14
N GLU A 844 -36.51 -7.14 -41.22
CA GLU A 844 -36.87 -7.77 -39.94
C GLU A 844 -38.37 -7.52 -39.63
N GLY A 845 -39.13 -8.60 -39.42
CA GLY A 845 -40.55 -8.52 -39.07
C GLY A 845 -41.46 -8.08 -40.23
N SER A 846 -42.65 -7.53 -39.96
CA SER A 846 -43.60 -7.10 -41.00
C SER A 846 -43.32 -5.71 -41.58
N GLY A 847 -42.05 -5.31 -41.67
CA GLY A 847 -41.66 -3.96 -42.06
C GLY A 847 -41.54 -3.75 -43.58
N GLU A 848 -41.51 -2.49 -43.97
CA GLU A 848 -41.37 -2.06 -45.37
C GLU A 848 -40.09 -1.23 -45.53
N GLN A 849 -39.34 -1.48 -46.60
CA GLN A 849 -38.18 -0.68 -46.96
C GLN A 849 -38.46 0.03 -48.28
N THR A 850 -38.32 1.36 -48.30
CA THR A 850 -38.59 2.17 -49.49
C THR A 850 -37.31 2.84 -49.93
N VAL A 851 -37.00 2.78 -51.22
CA VAL A 851 -35.87 3.49 -51.82
C VAL A 851 -36.42 4.42 -52.90
N ASP A 852 -36.43 5.72 -52.60
CA ASP A 852 -36.83 6.77 -53.54
C ASP A 852 -35.59 7.29 -54.26
N ILE A 853 -35.61 7.27 -55.58
CA ILE A 853 -34.49 7.63 -56.44
C ILE A 853 -34.95 8.70 -57.42
N GLU A 854 -34.42 9.92 -57.22
CA GLU A 854 -34.56 11.03 -58.15
C GLU A 854 -33.37 11.01 -59.12
N TYR A 855 -33.60 10.44 -60.31
CA TYR A 855 -32.60 10.38 -61.37
C TYR A 855 -32.80 11.54 -62.36
N SER A 856 -31.70 12.20 -62.74
CA SER A 856 -31.70 13.38 -63.63
C SER A 856 -30.88 13.19 -64.91
N GLY A 857 -30.46 11.95 -65.21
CA GLY A 857 -29.73 11.64 -66.44
C GLY A 857 -30.65 11.22 -67.58
N GLU A 858 -30.11 11.19 -68.79
CA GLU A 858 -30.89 10.92 -70.02
C GLU A 858 -30.98 9.42 -70.36
N ASN A 859 -30.15 8.56 -69.74
CA ASN A 859 -30.09 7.13 -70.05
C ASN A 859 -29.86 6.30 -68.78
N MET A 860 -30.92 5.79 -68.16
CA MET A 860 -30.79 4.87 -67.02
C MET A 860 -30.77 3.41 -67.49
N LEU A 861 -29.75 2.67 -67.07
CA LEU A 861 -29.65 1.23 -67.25
C LEU A 861 -30.06 0.53 -65.96
N ILE A 862 -31.07 -0.33 -66.02
CA ILE A 862 -31.50 -1.14 -64.88
C ILE A 862 -31.18 -2.60 -65.16
N LYS A 863 -30.53 -3.27 -64.20
CA LYS A 863 -30.29 -4.71 -64.27
C LYS A 863 -30.50 -5.40 -62.93
N LYS A 864 -31.27 -6.47 -62.95
CA LYS A 864 -31.32 -7.44 -61.85
C LYS A 864 -30.16 -8.44 -61.94
N MET A 865 -29.46 -8.66 -60.83
CA MET A 865 -28.37 -9.63 -60.68
C MET A 865 -28.60 -10.47 -59.42
N GLY A 866 -29.19 -11.66 -59.58
CA GLY A 866 -29.61 -12.47 -58.42
C GLY A 866 -30.71 -11.76 -57.62
N ASN A 867 -30.50 -11.54 -56.32
CA ASN A 867 -31.39 -10.77 -55.46
C ASN A 867 -31.11 -9.26 -55.47
N ASP A 868 -30.10 -8.81 -56.23
CA ASP A 868 -29.68 -7.42 -56.26
C ASP A 868 -30.24 -6.70 -57.51
N ILE A 869 -30.47 -5.40 -57.40
CA ILE A 869 -30.81 -4.52 -58.53
C ILE A 869 -29.73 -3.45 -58.65
N VAL A 870 -29.09 -3.39 -59.81
CA VAL A 870 -28.11 -2.36 -60.16
C VAL A 870 -28.77 -1.37 -61.12
N LEU A 871 -28.74 -0.10 -60.76
CA LEU A 871 -29.12 1.05 -61.58
C LEU A 871 -27.84 1.76 -61.97
N ALA A 872 -27.58 2.00 -63.25
CA ALA A 872 -26.38 2.67 -63.72
C ALA A 872 -26.73 3.78 -64.71
N ASP A 873 -25.95 4.85 -64.72
CA ASP A 873 -26.02 5.85 -65.78
C ASP A 873 -25.38 5.29 -67.06
N GLY A 874 -26.07 5.40 -68.20
CA GLY A 874 -25.62 4.87 -69.49
C GLY A 874 -24.54 5.69 -70.18
N ILE A 875 -24.27 6.92 -69.69
CA ILE A 875 -23.25 7.85 -70.22
C ILE A 875 -22.15 8.10 -69.18
N LYS A 876 -22.49 8.20 -67.90
CA LYS A 876 -21.58 8.45 -66.78
C LYS A 876 -21.24 7.17 -66.01
N SER A 877 -20.12 7.18 -65.29
CA SER A 877 -19.64 6.01 -64.53
C SER A 877 -20.32 5.79 -63.17
N GLY A 878 -21.50 6.37 -62.93
CA GLY A 878 -22.20 6.30 -61.64
C GLY A 878 -23.19 5.14 -61.60
N TYR A 879 -23.29 4.43 -60.46
CA TYR A 879 -24.31 3.41 -60.26
C TYR A 879 -24.84 3.33 -58.82
N VAL A 880 -26.08 2.88 -58.67
CA VAL A 880 -26.72 2.51 -57.41
C VAL A 880 -26.89 0.99 -57.41
N ASN A 881 -26.39 0.32 -56.37
CA ASN A 881 -26.55 -1.10 -56.15
C ASN A 881 -27.49 -1.34 -54.97
N LEU A 882 -28.68 -1.84 -55.23
CA LEU A 882 -29.63 -2.27 -54.22
C LEU A 882 -29.39 -3.75 -53.97
N VAL A 883 -28.84 -4.09 -52.81
CA VAL A 883 -28.50 -5.46 -52.44
C VAL A 883 -29.68 -6.09 -51.71
N ASN A 884 -30.00 -7.33 -52.07
CA ASN A 884 -31.05 -8.15 -51.45
C ASN A 884 -32.47 -7.53 -51.52
N VAL A 885 -32.87 -7.07 -52.71
CA VAL A 885 -34.19 -6.47 -52.99
C VAL A 885 -35.32 -7.50 -52.98
N LEU A 886 -35.01 -8.77 -53.22
CA LEU A 886 -35.97 -9.88 -53.20
C LEU A 886 -35.75 -10.73 -51.96
N ALA A 887 -36.38 -10.34 -50.86
CA ALA A 887 -36.72 -11.27 -49.81
C ALA A 887 -38.06 -11.92 -50.20
N GLU A 888 -38.03 -13.09 -50.87
CA GLU A 888 -39.22 -13.95 -50.88
C GLU A 888 -39.45 -14.45 -49.45
N GLU A 889 -40.62 -14.14 -48.88
CA GLU A 889 -41.56 -15.18 -48.42
C GLU A 889 -42.95 -14.58 -48.12
N ASP A 890 -43.87 -14.78 -49.07
CA ASP A 890 -45.31 -14.64 -48.89
C ASP A 890 -45.78 -15.52 -47.71
N GLU A 891 -46.87 -15.15 -47.00
CA GLU A 891 -47.49 -15.86 -45.85
C GLU A 891 -46.66 -17.05 -45.31
N GLN A 892 -45.58 -16.76 -44.57
CA GLN A 892 -45.70 -16.18 -43.23
C GLN A 892 -44.88 -14.91 -42.96
N GLY A 893 -44.34 -14.20 -43.97
CA GLY A 893 -43.56 -12.98 -43.72
C GLY A 893 -43.35 -12.09 -44.93
N SER A 894 -44.39 -11.44 -45.45
CA SER A 894 -44.26 -10.62 -46.67
C SER A 894 -43.43 -9.35 -46.43
N TYR A 895 -42.25 -9.33 -47.03
CA TYR A 895 -41.32 -8.21 -47.09
C TYR A 895 -41.54 -7.45 -48.40
N LYS A 896 -41.73 -6.11 -48.34
CA LYS A 896 -41.79 -5.27 -49.55
C LYS A 896 -40.64 -4.26 -49.60
N VAL A 897 -39.88 -4.31 -50.70
CA VAL A 897 -38.95 -3.25 -51.09
C VAL A 897 -39.60 -2.43 -52.20
N ASN A 898 -40.03 -1.20 -51.91
CA ASN A 898 -40.58 -0.30 -52.92
C ASN A 898 -39.44 0.55 -53.49
N VAL A 899 -39.26 0.53 -54.82
CA VAL A 899 -38.29 1.40 -55.49
C VAL A 899 -39.05 2.42 -56.34
N GLY A 900 -39.02 3.69 -55.92
CA GLY A 900 -39.58 4.81 -56.67
C GLY A 900 -38.53 5.42 -57.59
N LEU A 901 -38.67 5.24 -58.90
CA LEU A 901 -37.82 5.90 -59.90
C LEU A 901 -38.58 7.13 -60.38
N GLY A 902 -38.19 8.34 -59.98
CA GLY A 902 -38.88 9.60 -60.31
C GLY A 902 -38.78 10.03 -61.79
N ILE A 903 -38.86 9.08 -62.72
CA ILE A 903 -38.65 9.25 -64.16
C ILE A 903 -39.98 9.04 -64.90
N ASP A 904 -40.21 9.82 -65.96
CA ASP A 904 -41.40 9.65 -66.81
C ASP A 904 -41.31 8.32 -67.61
N LYS A 905 -42.46 7.63 -67.79
CA LYS A 905 -42.51 6.25 -68.33
C LYS A 905 -41.89 6.11 -69.73
N GLU A 906 -41.82 7.20 -70.49
CA GLU A 906 -41.33 7.22 -71.87
C GLU A 906 -39.78 7.24 -71.99
N GLU A 907 -39.05 7.50 -70.89
CA GLU A 907 -37.58 7.62 -70.90
C GLU A 907 -36.83 6.36 -70.40
N LEU A 908 -37.54 5.29 -70.05
CA LEU A 908 -36.94 4.08 -69.47
C LEU A 908 -36.42 3.12 -70.57
N ILE A 909 -35.10 2.94 -70.67
CA ILE A 909 -34.51 1.97 -71.63
C ILE A 909 -33.93 0.76 -70.88
N ILE A 910 -34.58 -0.39 -71.02
CA ILE A 910 -34.14 -1.66 -70.44
C ILE A 910 -33.16 -2.36 -71.41
N PHE A 911 -31.90 -2.50 -71.01
CA PHE A 911 -30.86 -3.14 -71.82
C PHE A 911 -30.41 -4.48 -71.21
N SER A 912 -30.12 -5.46 -72.09
CA SER A 912 -29.47 -6.69 -71.68
C SER A 912 -27.97 -6.43 -71.42
N PHE A 913 -27.44 -6.93 -70.30
CA PHE A 913 -26.05 -6.69 -69.85
C PHE A 913 -24.94 -7.03 -70.86
N ARG A 914 -25.28 -7.80 -71.90
CA ARG A 914 -24.36 -8.19 -72.96
C ARG A 914 -23.89 -7.00 -73.80
N GLU A 915 -24.78 -6.05 -74.11
CA GLU A 915 -24.43 -4.86 -74.91
C GLU A 915 -23.63 -3.81 -74.14
N TYR A 916 -23.76 -3.77 -72.81
CA TYR A 916 -22.95 -2.90 -71.93
C TYR A 916 -21.51 -3.41 -71.82
N LEU A 917 -21.31 -4.73 -71.73
CA LEU A 917 -19.98 -5.35 -71.65
C LEU A 917 -19.23 -5.34 -72.99
N GLU A 918 -19.93 -5.48 -74.13
CA GLU A 918 -19.32 -5.44 -75.47
C GLU A 918 -18.68 -4.08 -75.79
N LYS A 919 -19.09 -2.99 -75.12
CA LYS A 919 -18.49 -1.66 -75.28
C LYS A 919 -17.30 -1.37 -74.33
N LEU A 920 -17.09 -2.16 -73.28
CA LEU A 920 -16.14 -1.81 -72.21
C LEU A 920 -14.84 -2.65 -72.16
N HIS A 921 -14.76 -3.90 -72.67
CA HIS A 921 -13.46 -4.58 -72.89
C HIS A 921 -13.56 -5.95 -73.61
N PRO A 922 -12.59 -6.39 -74.45
CA PRO A 922 -12.70 -7.60 -75.29
C PRO A 922 -12.40 -8.97 -74.63
N LEU A 923 -12.40 -9.11 -73.30
CA LEU A 923 -11.78 -10.28 -72.62
C LEU A 923 -12.71 -11.17 -71.78
N LEU A 924 -14.01 -11.22 -72.06
CA LEU A 924 -14.93 -12.14 -71.37
C LEU A 924 -15.75 -12.95 -72.38
N ASN A 925 -15.16 -14.05 -72.87
CA ASN A 925 -15.91 -15.13 -73.51
C ASN A 925 -16.22 -16.23 -72.49
N ASP A 926 -17.42 -16.79 -72.62
CA ASP A 926 -17.96 -17.98 -71.96
C ASP A 926 -18.64 -17.81 -70.58
N ALA A 927 -19.86 -17.27 -70.61
CA ALA A 927 -20.92 -17.68 -69.69
C ALA A 927 -22.31 -17.52 -70.35
N THR A 928 -22.99 -18.64 -70.61
CA THR A 928 -24.39 -18.69 -71.05
C THR A 928 -25.33 -18.44 -69.88
N PHE A 929 -26.27 -17.48 -70.02
CA PHE A 929 -27.33 -17.22 -69.03
C PHE A 929 -28.72 -17.19 -69.70
N THR A 930 -29.69 -17.83 -69.04
CA THR A 930 -31.08 -17.97 -69.47
C THR A 930 -31.96 -16.89 -68.81
N PHE A 931 -32.92 -16.35 -69.55
CA PHE A 931 -33.75 -15.18 -69.22
C PHE A 931 -35.01 -15.56 -68.40
N VAL A 932 -35.39 -14.74 -67.41
CA VAL A 932 -36.74 -14.75 -66.79
C VAL A 932 -37.19 -13.30 -66.58
N GLU A 933 -38.38 -12.97 -67.13
CA GLU A 933 -39.05 -11.66 -67.06
C GLU A 933 -39.43 -11.25 -65.63
N ILE A 934 -39.28 -9.96 -65.31
CA ILE A 934 -39.99 -9.31 -64.19
C ILE A 934 -40.42 -7.91 -64.62
N ILE A 935 -41.71 -7.74 -64.97
CA ILE A 935 -42.49 -6.51 -64.76
C ILE A 935 -43.91 -6.93 -64.38
N LYS A 936 -44.30 -6.74 -63.12
CA LYS A 936 -45.70 -6.76 -62.70
C LYS A 936 -45.89 -5.94 -61.42
N ASP A 937 -46.25 -4.67 -61.62
CA ASP A 937 -47.22 -3.89 -60.83
C ASP A 937 -46.94 -2.39 -61.00
N ILE A 938 -47.44 -1.82 -62.10
CA ILE A 938 -47.83 -0.42 -62.15
C ILE A 938 -49.33 -0.44 -62.45
N LYS A 939 -50.17 -0.41 -61.42
CA LYS A 939 -51.62 -0.33 -61.57
C LYS A 939 -52.02 1.11 -61.94
N GLU A 940 -52.61 1.23 -63.11
CA GLU A 940 -53.54 2.30 -63.50
C GLU A 940 -54.85 2.16 -62.70
N GLU A 941 -55.33 3.25 -62.11
CA GLU A 941 -56.77 3.48 -61.97
C GLU A 941 -57.14 4.65 -62.90
N SER A 942 -58.10 4.39 -63.79
CA SER A 942 -58.54 5.25 -64.90
C SER A 942 -59.03 6.64 -64.50
N PRO A 943 -59.07 7.57 -65.47
CA PRO A 943 -60.38 8.10 -65.87
C PRO A 943 -60.55 8.09 -67.40
N GLN A 944 -61.52 7.30 -67.87
CA GLN A 944 -62.09 7.16 -69.23
C GLN A 944 -61.16 7.30 -70.45
#